data_AF-A0A660MUP1-F1
#
_entry.id   AF-A0A660MUP1-F1
#
_cell.length_a   1.000
_cell.length_b   1.000
_cell.length_c   1.000
_cell.angle_alpha   90.00
_cell.angle_beta   90.00
_cell.angle_gamma   90.00
#
_symmetry.space_group_name_H-M   'P 1'
#
loop_
_entity.id
_entity.type
_entity.pdbx_description
1 polymer ?
#
loop_
_entity_poly.entity_id
_entity_poly.type
_entity_poly.pdbx_seq_one_letter_code
_entity_poly.pdbx_strand_id
1 'polypeptide(L)'
;MNYRFIDFPTDWSQPKNSKDDVKVPEKILSSQQKTKEKIQTFPDKKLEPVEKKDSSLDFVKEGIGNVKTSIENLNYGMNELVTLDTLDGTPLKNTMLSILKNPQFDDYPDLKGKTPEQRLEFVFRKINIALTKFYARKLNIGLTEPVPDYLKKVVIPATELFLMETLAQMGNETNINFLGQLSSMDFSSLGNLVTQVKDFSEKFSFSFGQGKTLLNLTDFLALPKNQAQLSKLDDPYEFYQKVLKNPLWKQDITTKDSPKPNQISLDSITWEQFDLRALKNNLSNEEKQQAFQMGKEKMKQQLGSIKMVETPETMKKMLGILEKADGVFQNIDALGNKLLDSMDVLGNTSKVLKSTLGFDLWKQIRKTPALGGALNVVLGLLGFSGGVEGLERAWKKRILERELKQPQKAYIAESYKNYMQKKALQATTAKTLLDQHNLKVEDAAQQKFALDMPLIKSQILQKIGEKPELLNLSTLKMTKSPVFKGEDFVQEVKVGDKTKLTLKRKLSPQEREAFVDTYLHEGLERFASNPKALSSLPNADTLAFILLSGVALNKDDVIDGVEAQVFLPDQYTDAALATQNGQDRYIYPNGSTPIGNNKPVVNPNNPVVNPISPNPSAENINNFVENIGQKPESGNDINNDQLDEALGRHGYNGSLLFYDKVPGTEEQKKAFKQKMEKIAAELDINPNRLMALMASETGGTFNPAIANKSTGATGLIQIMPSTATKLGTTVSALRSMSAVQQLDYVKKYYQLSPGKKFRSLKDLYLYTFFPIAMNHSSNPNYVFQSSTISAAKLAGLHRKLARGKSYITMGDFNHYISGMVNQNVPVEFRNQFA
;
A
#
# COMPACT_ATOMS: atom_id res chain seq x y z
N MET A 1 17.55 13.56 -18.78
CA MET A 1 18.51 14.65 -18.53
C MET A 1 18.81 14.62 -17.04
N ASN A 2 20.08 14.64 -16.61
CA ASN A 2 20.46 14.24 -15.25
C ASN A 2 20.69 15.45 -14.34
N TYR A 3 19.85 15.61 -13.32
CA TYR A 3 19.81 16.76 -12.39
C TYR A 3 20.01 16.28 -10.94
N ARG A 4 21.26 16.18 -10.44
CA ARG A 4 21.97 17.23 -9.67
C ARG A 4 21.64 17.13 -8.15
N PHE A 5 22.28 17.98 -7.33
CA PHE A 5 22.20 18.10 -5.86
C PHE A 5 23.01 17.13 -4.96
N ILE A 6 23.37 17.68 -3.80
CA ILE A 6 24.23 17.17 -2.72
C ILE A 6 23.67 17.67 -1.37
N ASP A 7 23.87 16.89 -0.31
CA ASP A 7 23.30 17.16 1.00
C ASP A 7 23.83 18.43 1.71
N PHE A 8 22.96 19.02 2.52
CA PHE A 8 23.27 20.13 3.42
C PHE A 8 24.21 19.67 4.55
N PRO A 9 25.35 20.34 4.79
CA PRO A 9 26.18 20.10 5.97
C PRO A 9 25.37 20.18 7.27
N THR A 10 25.71 19.32 8.23
CA THR A 10 25.02 19.20 9.53
C THR A 10 25.63 20.05 10.63
N ASP A 11 26.66 20.85 10.33
CA ASP A 11 27.37 21.67 11.31
C ASP A 11 27.61 23.09 10.76
N TRP A 12 27.41 24.09 11.63
CA TRP A 12 27.70 25.51 11.44
C TRP A 12 28.34 26.12 12.71
N SER A 13 28.92 25.28 13.57
CA SER A 13 29.75 25.72 14.68
C SER A 13 30.97 26.47 14.18
N GLN A 14 31.27 27.60 14.83
CA GLN A 14 32.44 28.41 14.54
C GLN A 14 33.69 27.63 14.95
N PRO A 15 34.71 27.47 14.09
CA PRO A 15 35.99 26.92 14.51
C PRO A 15 36.63 27.90 15.51
N LYS A 16 36.72 27.49 16.78
CA LYS A 16 37.40 28.28 17.81
C LYS A 16 38.90 28.35 17.50
N ASN A 17 39.48 29.51 17.77
CA ASN A 17 40.88 29.87 17.57
C ASN A 17 41.88 28.73 17.85
N SER A 18 42.62 28.32 16.82
CA SER A 18 44.05 28.04 16.96
C SER A 18 44.80 29.20 16.30
N LYS A 19 45.61 29.93 17.08
CA LYS A 19 46.59 30.84 16.49
C LYS A 19 47.73 30.01 15.90
N ASP A 20 48.23 30.41 14.73
CA ASP A 20 49.58 30.99 14.57
C ASP A 20 49.85 31.19 13.06
N ASP A 21 50.26 32.42 12.71
CA ASP A 21 50.86 33.02 11.50
C ASP A 21 50.93 32.25 10.13
N VAL A 22 50.92 32.88 8.94
CA VAL A 22 51.71 34.05 8.50
C VAL A 22 51.06 34.83 7.31
N LYS A 23 50.88 36.16 7.48
CA LYS A 23 50.76 37.29 6.48
C LYS A 23 49.55 37.37 5.49
N VAL A 24 48.88 38.54 5.43
CA VAL A 24 47.67 38.83 4.60
C VAL A 24 47.54 40.31 4.13
N PRO A 25 47.31 40.57 2.82
CA PRO A 25 46.76 41.84 2.25
C PRO A 25 45.56 41.60 1.28
N GLU A 26 44.75 42.55 0.78
CA GLU A 26 44.34 43.94 1.14
C GLU A 26 43.14 44.41 0.25
N LYS A 27 42.35 45.43 0.69
CA LYS A 27 41.50 46.36 -0.13
C LYS A 27 40.34 45.69 -0.97
N ILE A 28 39.41 46.31 -1.74
CA ILE A 28 38.60 47.58 -1.80
C ILE A 28 37.42 47.31 -2.80
N LEU A 29 36.26 48.01 -2.91
CA LEU A 29 35.27 48.65 -1.99
C LEU A 29 34.04 49.16 -2.82
N SER A 30 32.90 49.51 -2.19
CA SER A 30 31.72 50.29 -2.73
C SER A 30 30.78 49.61 -3.78
N SER A 31 29.46 49.90 -3.96
CA SER A 31 28.37 50.61 -3.19
C SER A 31 26.92 50.27 -3.75
N GLN A 32 25.79 50.92 -3.33
CA GLN A 32 24.35 50.46 -3.51
C GLN A 32 23.21 51.55 -3.65
N GLN A 33 21.94 51.18 -4.07
CA GLN A 33 20.55 51.76 -3.77
C GLN A 33 19.40 51.13 -4.69
N LYS A 34 18.04 51.36 -4.70
CA LYS A 34 17.00 52.15 -3.92
C LYS A 34 15.55 51.54 -3.71
N THR A 35 14.44 51.99 -4.35
CA THR A 35 12.97 51.99 -3.88
C THR A 35 11.91 52.32 -4.99
N LYS A 36 10.53 52.28 -4.91
CA LYS A 36 9.41 51.58 -4.14
C LYS A 36 7.98 52.13 -4.60
N GLU A 37 6.82 51.47 -4.28
CA GLU A 37 5.37 51.94 -4.24
C GLU A 37 4.42 51.80 -5.51
N LYS A 38 3.03 51.78 -5.53
CA LYS A 38 1.92 51.91 -4.50
C LYS A 38 0.44 51.49 -4.90
N ILE A 39 -0.22 50.61 -4.11
CA ILE A 39 -1.58 50.56 -3.42
C ILE A 39 -2.90 51.30 -3.92
N GLN A 40 -4.11 50.64 -3.98
CA GLN A 40 -5.43 50.97 -3.27
C GLN A 40 -6.84 50.33 -3.67
N THR A 41 -7.31 49.27 -2.97
CA THR A 41 -8.55 49.08 -2.09
C THR A 41 -10.09 49.24 -2.41
N PHE A 42 -10.94 48.36 -1.78
CA PHE A 42 -12.37 48.44 -1.25
C PHE A 42 -13.66 48.25 -2.15
N PRO A 43 -14.91 47.98 -1.63
CA PRO A 43 -15.42 47.07 -0.54
C PRO A 43 -16.82 46.33 -0.75
N ASP A 44 -17.12 45.34 0.13
CA ASP A 44 -18.42 44.81 0.71
C ASP A 44 -19.78 44.59 -0.04
N LYS A 45 -20.33 43.35 0.04
CA LYS A 45 -21.51 42.97 0.90
C LYS A 45 -21.90 41.45 0.95
N LYS A 46 -22.71 41.06 1.95
CA LYS A 46 -22.98 39.69 2.48
C LYS A 46 -24.08 38.85 1.78
N LEU A 47 -24.02 37.51 1.97
CA LEU A 47 -25.12 36.62 2.44
C LEU A 47 -24.55 35.27 2.97
N GLU A 48 -25.36 34.39 3.60
CA GLU A 48 -24.92 33.28 4.51
C GLU A 48 -25.28 31.83 4.05
N PRO A 49 -24.79 30.74 4.71
CA PRO A 49 -24.37 29.48 4.03
C PRO A 49 -25.14 28.18 4.37
N VAL A 50 -24.73 27.05 3.76
CA VAL A 50 -25.05 25.65 4.15
C VAL A 50 -23.79 24.76 4.01
N GLU A 51 -23.53 23.87 4.97
CA GLU A 51 -22.24 23.13 5.13
C GLU A 51 -22.16 21.74 4.48
N LYS A 52 -20.91 21.23 4.28
CA LYS A 52 -20.55 19.80 4.18
C LYS A 52 -19.19 19.53 4.84
N LYS A 53 -19.01 18.34 5.43
CA LYS A 53 -17.76 17.91 6.11
C LYS A 53 -16.72 17.29 5.15
N ASP A 54 -15.45 17.43 5.50
CA ASP A 54 -14.29 16.70 4.95
C ASP A 54 -13.94 15.51 5.88
N SER A 55 -13.60 14.35 5.31
CA SER A 55 -13.44 13.08 6.04
C SER A 55 -11.99 12.60 6.18
N SER A 56 -11.01 13.40 5.76
CA SER A 56 -9.59 12.97 5.68
C SER A 56 -8.75 13.24 6.94
N LEU A 57 -9.13 14.20 7.80
CA LEU A 57 -8.36 14.58 9.00
C LEU A 57 -8.78 13.87 10.29
N ASP A 58 -10.01 13.37 10.38
CA ASP A 58 -10.54 12.75 11.62
C ASP A 58 -9.86 11.40 11.91
N PHE A 59 -9.57 10.61 10.87
CA PHE A 59 -8.99 9.26 10.96
C PHE A 59 -7.65 9.18 11.72
N VAL A 60 -6.88 10.26 11.72
CA VAL A 60 -5.59 10.34 12.45
C VAL A 60 -5.80 10.68 13.94
N LYS A 61 -6.93 11.31 14.30
CA LYS A 61 -7.30 11.57 15.70
C LYS A 61 -8.03 10.39 16.36
N GLU A 62 -8.79 9.62 15.59
CA GLU A 62 -9.43 8.37 16.07
C GLU A 62 -8.41 7.32 16.56
N GLY A 63 -7.17 7.35 16.05
CA GLY A 63 -6.12 6.38 16.39
C GLY A 63 -5.82 6.25 17.89
N ILE A 64 -5.77 7.35 18.65
CA ILE A 64 -5.54 7.32 20.10
C ILE A 64 -6.77 6.78 20.85
N GLY A 65 -7.98 6.97 20.30
CA GLY A 65 -9.18 6.36 20.83
C GLY A 65 -9.17 4.83 20.68
N ASN A 66 -8.77 4.30 19.52
CA ASN A 66 -9.24 3.00 19.05
C ASN A 66 -9.00 1.75 19.93
N VAL A 67 -8.05 1.69 20.87
CA VAL A 67 -8.00 0.58 21.88
C VAL A 67 -8.96 0.85 23.03
N LYS A 68 -8.99 2.08 23.55
CA LYS A 68 -9.95 2.53 24.56
C LYS A 68 -11.39 2.41 24.05
N THR A 69 -11.65 2.88 22.83
CA THR A 69 -12.90 2.66 22.08
C THR A 69 -13.17 1.18 21.77
N SER A 70 -12.16 0.29 21.69
CA SER A 70 -12.40 -1.16 21.59
C SER A 70 -12.86 -1.79 22.92
N ILE A 71 -12.41 -1.25 24.05
CA ILE A 71 -12.85 -1.65 25.40
C ILE A 71 -14.24 -1.08 25.69
N GLU A 72 -14.52 0.13 25.23
CA GLU A 72 -15.75 0.88 25.52
C GLU A 72 -16.91 0.61 24.54
N ASN A 73 -16.64 0.29 23.26
CA ASN A 73 -17.67 0.30 22.20
C ASN A 73 -17.65 -0.88 21.19
N LEU A 74 -16.92 -1.98 21.43
CA LEU A 74 -16.89 -3.14 20.51
C LEU A 74 -17.29 -4.48 21.16
N ASN A 75 -17.86 -5.37 20.35
CA ASN A 75 -18.15 -6.78 20.69
C ASN A 75 -16.94 -7.51 21.31
N TYR A 76 -15.71 -7.12 20.97
CA TYR A 76 -14.47 -7.71 21.48
C TYR A 76 -14.08 -7.25 22.89
N GLY A 77 -14.59 -6.11 23.35
CA GLY A 77 -14.32 -5.61 24.70
C GLY A 77 -14.95 -6.46 25.80
N MET A 78 -15.98 -7.25 25.47
CA MET A 78 -16.91 -7.91 26.41
C MET A 78 -16.92 -9.45 26.33
N ASN A 79 -15.82 -10.07 25.86
CA ASN A 79 -15.66 -11.53 25.91
C ASN A 79 -15.58 -12.05 27.37
N GLU A 80 -15.97 -13.32 27.60
CA GLU A 80 -15.62 -14.07 28.82
C GLU A 80 -14.08 -14.14 28.94
N LEU A 81 -13.54 -13.70 30.08
CA LEU A 81 -12.09 -13.75 30.35
C LEU A 81 -11.74 -15.12 30.95
N VAL A 82 -12.00 -16.19 30.19
CA VAL A 82 -11.94 -17.59 30.63
C VAL A 82 -10.72 -17.89 31.50
N THR A 83 -9.53 -17.39 31.12
CA THR A 83 -8.26 -17.59 31.84
C THR A 83 -8.18 -16.81 33.16
N LEU A 84 -8.77 -15.62 33.25
CA LEU A 84 -8.84 -14.82 34.49
C LEU A 84 -9.77 -15.46 35.53
N ASP A 85 -10.89 -16.04 35.09
CA ASP A 85 -11.79 -16.81 35.96
C ASP A 85 -11.10 -18.11 36.40
N THR A 86 -10.39 -18.77 35.48
CA THR A 86 -9.62 -20.00 35.75
C THR A 86 -8.54 -19.78 36.81
N LEU A 87 -8.06 -18.54 36.97
CA LEU A 87 -7.11 -18.16 38.02
C LEU A 87 -7.74 -18.00 39.42
N ASP A 88 -9.06 -18.08 39.59
CA ASP A 88 -9.71 -17.90 40.91
C ASP A 88 -9.27 -18.93 41.96
N GLY A 89 -8.80 -18.41 43.09
CA GLY A 89 -8.23 -19.21 44.19
C GLY A 89 -6.80 -19.72 43.93
N THR A 90 -6.16 -19.39 42.80
CA THR A 90 -4.77 -19.79 42.55
C THR A 90 -3.75 -18.90 43.28
N PRO A 91 -2.57 -19.45 43.68
CA PRO A 91 -1.48 -18.63 44.20
C PRO A 91 -1.02 -17.53 43.24
N LEU A 92 -1.02 -17.82 41.93
CA LEU A 92 -0.64 -16.85 40.89
C LEU A 92 -1.54 -15.61 40.91
N LYS A 93 -2.87 -15.77 41.02
CA LYS A 93 -3.79 -14.61 41.10
C LYS A 93 -3.49 -13.74 42.31
N ASN A 94 -3.19 -14.35 43.46
CA ASN A 94 -2.83 -13.62 44.67
C ASN A 94 -1.53 -12.80 44.50
N THR A 95 -0.50 -13.36 43.85
CA THR A 95 0.73 -12.62 43.51
C THR A 95 0.46 -11.48 42.52
N MET A 96 -0.36 -11.70 41.48
CA MET A 96 -0.72 -10.63 40.53
C MET A 96 -1.51 -9.50 41.21
N LEU A 97 -2.42 -9.83 42.12
CA LEU A 97 -3.16 -8.84 42.93
C LEU A 97 -2.26 -8.14 43.96
N SER A 98 -1.18 -8.77 44.45
CA SER A 98 -0.16 -8.10 45.28
C SER A 98 0.52 -6.99 44.48
N ILE A 99 1.08 -7.34 43.32
CA ILE A 99 1.77 -6.42 42.42
C ILE A 99 0.86 -5.23 42.04
N LEU A 100 -0.40 -5.50 41.71
CA LEU A 100 -1.36 -4.48 41.24
C LEU A 100 -1.95 -3.61 42.36
N LYS A 101 -1.65 -3.87 43.65
CA LYS A 101 -1.92 -2.93 44.76
C LYS A 101 -0.97 -1.72 44.75
N ASN A 102 0.13 -1.77 44.01
CA ASN A 102 1.11 -0.69 44.06
C ASN A 102 0.52 0.66 43.58
N PRO A 103 0.75 1.78 44.29
CA PRO A 103 0.22 3.09 43.91
C PRO A 103 0.81 3.64 42.60
N GLN A 104 1.93 3.13 42.09
CA GLN A 104 2.48 3.55 40.78
C GLN A 104 1.55 3.21 39.60
N PHE A 105 0.55 2.34 39.79
CA PHE A 105 -0.51 2.13 38.79
C PHE A 105 -1.54 3.29 38.74
N ASP A 106 -1.57 4.20 39.72
CA ASP A 106 -2.40 5.42 39.68
C ASP A 106 -1.82 6.55 38.83
N ASP A 107 -0.53 6.44 38.45
CA ASP A 107 0.10 7.33 37.48
C ASP A 107 -0.38 7.03 36.04
N TYR A 108 -0.88 5.82 35.77
CA TYR A 108 -1.43 5.42 34.48
C TYR A 108 -2.92 5.77 34.38
N PRO A 109 -3.36 6.66 33.46
CA PRO A 109 -4.70 7.25 33.49
C PRO A 109 -5.88 6.27 33.52
N ASP A 110 -5.80 5.14 32.81
CA ASP A 110 -6.89 4.15 32.75
C ASP A 110 -6.89 3.17 33.95
N LEU A 111 -5.88 3.18 34.81
CA LEU A 111 -5.76 2.33 36.01
C LEU A 111 -5.92 3.12 37.33
N LYS A 112 -5.97 4.46 37.23
CA LYS A 112 -6.14 5.38 38.34
C LYS A 112 -7.47 5.19 39.06
N GLY A 113 -7.40 5.07 40.39
CA GLY A 113 -8.56 4.86 41.27
C GLY A 113 -9.22 3.47 41.14
N LYS A 114 -8.68 2.56 40.33
CA LYS A 114 -9.20 1.18 40.19
C LYS A 114 -8.65 0.27 41.29
N THR A 115 -9.46 -0.69 41.73
CA THR A 115 -9.01 -1.74 42.67
C THR A 115 -8.00 -2.68 41.98
N PRO A 116 -7.17 -3.44 42.74
CA PRO A 116 -6.21 -4.40 42.15
C PRO A 116 -6.87 -5.41 41.20
N GLU A 117 -8.10 -5.81 41.50
CA GLU A 117 -8.92 -6.74 40.71
C GLU A 117 -9.36 -6.09 39.40
N GLN A 118 -9.85 -4.85 39.44
CA GLN A 118 -10.20 -4.07 38.25
C GLN A 118 -8.97 -3.75 37.39
N ARG A 119 -7.79 -3.54 38.00
CA ARG A 119 -6.52 -3.38 37.29
C ARG A 119 -6.09 -4.68 36.61
N LEU A 120 -6.24 -5.82 37.29
CA LEU A 120 -5.94 -7.14 36.75
C LEU A 120 -6.85 -7.47 35.56
N GLU A 121 -8.15 -7.22 35.72
CA GLU A 121 -9.16 -7.39 34.68
C GLU A 121 -8.84 -6.55 33.43
N PHE A 122 -8.46 -5.28 33.60
CA PHE A 122 -8.07 -4.40 32.50
C PHE A 122 -6.84 -4.94 31.73
N VAL A 123 -5.83 -5.47 32.42
CA VAL A 123 -4.67 -6.11 31.78
C VAL A 123 -5.10 -7.35 30.98
N PHE A 124 -5.97 -8.19 31.53
CA PHE A 124 -6.51 -9.35 30.81
C PHE A 124 -7.38 -8.93 29.60
N ARG A 125 -8.21 -7.89 29.70
CA ARG A 125 -8.97 -7.34 28.56
C ARG A 125 -8.04 -6.86 27.45
N LYS A 126 -6.94 -6.15 27.76
CA LYS A 126 -5.94 -5.77 26.73
C LYS A 126 -5.31 -6.99 26.04
N ILE A 127 -4.93 -8.02 26.79
CA ILE A 127 -4.37 -9.27 26.24
C ILE A 127 -5.40 -9.97 25.34
N ASN A 128 -6.65 -10.13 25.82
CA ASN A 128 -7.71 -10.82 25.12
C ASN A 128 -8.11 -10.09 23.82
N ILE A 129 -8.20 -8.75 23.83
CA ILE A 129 -8.44 -7.93 22.63
C ILE A 129 -7.29 -8.06 21.64
N ALA A 130 -6.04 -8.04 22.10
CA ALA A 130 -4.86 -8.20 21.24
C ALA A 130 -4.83 -9.57 20.53
N LEU A 131 -5.07 -10.65 21.28
CA LEU A 131 -5.18 -12.01 20.72
C LEU A 131 -6.40 -12.14 19.79
N THR A 132 -7.56 -11.60 20.18
CA THR A 132 -8.77 -11.60 19.33
C THR A 132 -8.50 -10.91 18.00
N LYS A 133 -7.87 -9.73 17.98
CA LYS A 133 -7.52 -9.01 16.75
C LYS A 133 -6.49 -9.77 15.89
N PHE A 134 -5.49 -10.38 16.52
CA PHE A 134 -4.49 -11.22 15.84
C PHE A 134 -5.14 -12.42 15.11
N TYR A 135 -6.00 -13.18 15.80
CA TYR A 135 -6.72 -14.30 15.20
C TYR A 135 -7.78 -13.83 14.19
N ALA A 136 -8.56 -12.79 14.48
CA ALA A 136 -9.58 -12.27 13.57
C ALA A 136 -9.00 -11.84 12.21
N ARG A 137 -7.87 -11.12 12.23
CA ARG A 137 -7.12 -10.74 11.01
C ARG A 137 -6.69 -11.95 10.19
N LYS A 138 -6.19 -13.00 10.86
CA LYS A 138 -5.70 -14.24 10.22
C LYS A 138 -6.84 -15.09 9.65
N LEU A 139 -7.95 -15.19 10.36
CA LEU A 139 -9.12 -15.99 9.99
C LEU A 139 -10.11 -15.24 9.08
N ASN A 140 -9.83 -13.98 8.74
CA ASN A 140 -10.70 -13.06 7.99
C ASN A 140 -12.10 -12.92 8.62
N ILE A 141 -12.13 -12.70 9.95
CA ILE A 141 -13.32 -12.33 10.71
C ILE A 141 -13.41 -10.79 10.70
N GLY A 142 -14.56 -10.24 10.31
CA GLY A 142 -14.77 -8.79 10.22
C GLY A 142 -14.86 -8.13 11.60
N LEU A 143 -14.24 -6.96 11.78
CA LEU A 143 -14.09 -6.31 13.11
C LEU A 143 -15.42 -5.85 13.78
N THR A 144 -16.56 -6.01 13.11
CA THR A 144 -17.90 -5.78 13.65
C THR A 144 -18.64 -7.08 13.98
N GLU A 145 -18.11 -8.23 13.56
CA GLU A 145 -18.71 -9.55 13.75
C GLU A 145 -18.48 -10.08 15.18
N PRO A 146 -19.43 -10.83 15.78
CA PRO A 146 -19.25 -11.43 17.10
C PRO A 146 -18.15 -12.49 17.08
N VAL A 147 -17.38 -12.62 18.16
CA VAL A 147 -16.30 -13.63 18.25
C VAL A 147 -16.90 -15.04 18.18
N PRO A 148 -16.46 -15.88 17.22
CA PRO A 148 -16.88 -17.28 17.16
C PRO A 148 -16.58 -18.02 18.45
N ASP A 149 -17.48 -18.91 18.88
CA ASP A 149 -17.37 -19.60 20.17
C ASP A 149 -16.05 -20.37 20.33
N TYR A 150 -15.58 -21.05 19.27
CA TYR A 150 -14.28 -21.73 19.28
C TYR A 150 -13.10 -20.79 19.56
N LEU A 151 -13.20 -19.52 19.13
CA LEU A 151 -12.12 -18.56 19.29
C LEU A 151 -12.06 -18.03 20.72
N LYS A 152 -13.20 -17.59 21.29
CA LYS A 152 -13.26 -17.07 22.67
C LYS A 152 -13.19 -18.16 23.75
N LYS A 153 -13.72 -19.37 23.51
CA LYS A 153 -13.72 -20.46 24.51
C LYS A 153 -12.50 -21.38 24.41
N VAL A 154 -12.01 -21.70 23.21
CA VAL A 154 -10.94 -22.71 23.04
C VAL A 154 -9.61 -22.07 22.67
N VAL A 155 -9.54 -21.39 21.52
CA VAL A 155 -8.25 -21.00 20.92
C VAL A 155 -7.57 -19.88 21.72
N ILE A 156 -8.29 -18.84 22.16
CA ILE A 156 -7.70 -17.75 22.95
C ILE A 156 -7.23 -18.25 24.34
N PRO A 157 -8.04 -18.93 25.16
CA PRO A 157 -7.59 -19.37 26.49
C PRO A 157 -6.42 -20.38 26.44
N ALA A 158 -6.42 -21.27 25.43
CA ALA A 158 -5.30 -22.17 25.17
C ALA A 158 -4.00 -21.40 24.81
N THR A 159 -4.11 -20.31 24.04
CA THR A 159 -2.99 -19.43 23.69
C THR A 159 -2.54 -18.55 24.87
N GLU A 160 -3.45 -18.06 25.71
CA GLU A 160 -3.14 -17.34 26.94
C GLU A 160 -2.34 -18.24 27.90
N LEU A 161 -2.77 -19.48 28.11
CA LEU A 161 -2.02 -20.50 28.88
C LEU A 161 -0.63 -20.79 28.27
N PHE A 162 -0.55 -20.95 26.95
CA PHE A 162 0.72 -21.18 26.24
C PHE A 162 1.72 -20.02 26.40
N LEU A 163 1.24 -18.78 26.38
CA LEU A 163 2.06 -17.59 26.64
C LEU A 163 2.50 -17.52 28.10
N MET A 164 1.63 -17.85 29.06
CA MET A 164 1.99 -17.88 30.48
C MET A 164 3.03 -18.97 30.79
N GLU A 165 2.89 -20.19 30.23
CA GLU A 165 3.90 -21.25 30.41
C GLU A 165 5.24 -20.87 29.73
N THR A 166 5.19 -20.19 28.57
CA THR A 166 6.38 -19.66 27.89
C THR A 166 7.15 -18.70 28.79
N LEU A 167 6.46 -17.74 29.41
CA LEU A 167 7.07 -16.78 30.34
C LEU A 167 7.58 -17.48 31.61
N ALA A 168 6.85 -18.46 32.15
CA ALA A 168 7.27 -19.21 33.33
C ALA A 168 8.62 -19.93 33.14
N GLN A 169 8.89 -20.46 31.94
CA GLN A 169 10.13 -21.20 31.63
C GLN A 169 11.37 -20.31 31.43
N MET A 170 11.21 -19.04 31.07
CA MET A 170 12.31 -18.15 30.72
C MET A 170 13.01 -17.48 31.92
N GLY A 171 12.32 -17.38 33.06
CA GLY A 171 12.78 -16.60 34.21
C GLY A 171 12.55 -15.09 34.06
N ASN A 172 12.36 -14.40 35.20
CA ASN A 172 11.82 -13.04 35.21
C ASN A 172 12.71 -12.01 34.50
N GLU A 173 14.03 -12.01 34.71
CA GLU A 173 14.92 -11.06 34.02
C GLU A 173 14.86 -11.25 32.49
N THR A 174 14.84 -12.49 32.01
CA THR A 174 14.72 -12.81 30.59
C THR A 174 13.40 -12.31 30.01
N ASN A 175 12.27 -12.57 30.69
CA ASN A 175 10.94 -12.05 30.31
C ASN A 175 10.95 -10.52 30.20
N ILE A 176 11.48 -9.88 31.23
CA ILE A 176 11.53 -8.44 31.39
C ILE A 176 12.38 -7.79 30.28
N ASN A 177 13.49 -8.42 29.90
CA ASN A 177 14.35 -7.94 28.81
C ASN A 177 13.80 -8.29 27.41
N PHE A 178 13.09 -9.41 27.26
CA PHE A 178 12.33 -9.79 26.05
C PHE A 178 11.22 -8.77 25.74
N LEU A 179 10.34 -8.52 26.71
CA LEU A 179 9.25 -7.54 26.57
C LEU A 179 9.79 -6.12 26.39
N GLY A 180 10.89 -5.78 27.09
CA GLY A 180 11.61 -4.52 26.90
C GLY A 180 12.05 -4.30 25.46
N GLN A 181 12.73 -5.28 24.84
CA GLN A 181 13.17 -5.17 23.45
C GLN A 181 12.00 -5.21 22.45
N LEU A 182 10.98 -6.05 22.69
CA LEU A 182 9.76 -6.09 21.88
C LEU A 182 9.06 -4.72 21.84
N SER A 183 8.99 -4.02 22.98
CA SER A 183 8.44 -2.66 23.10
C SER A 183 9.29 -1.57 22.41
N SER A 184 10.46 -1.91 21.89
CA SER A 184 11.40 -0.99 21.23
C SER A 184 11.61 -1.26 19.74
N MET A 185 10.85 -2.20 19.15
CA MET A 185 10.94 -2.49 17.71
C MET A 185 10.54 -1.29 16.86
N ASP A 186 11.35 -0.99 15.84
CA ASP A 186 11.11 0.09 14.88
C ASP A 186 10.29 -0.40 13.68
N PHE A 187 9.10 0.16 13.52
CA PHE A 187 8.17 -0.10 12.43
C PHE A 187 8.22 0.96 11.31
N SER A 188 9.13 1.93 11.37
CA SER A 188 9.25 3.00 10.36
C SER A 188 9.44 2.47 8.93
N SER A 189 10.15 1.35 8.80
CA SER A 189 10.39 0.63 7.55
C SER A 189 10.45 -0.89 7.75
N LEU A 190 10.11 -1.63 6.70
CA LEU A 190 10.18 -3.10 6.69
C LEU A 190 11.64 -3.60 6.86
N GLY A 191 12.62 -2.86 6.33
CA GLY A 191 14.04 -3.21 6.44
C GLY A 191 14.58 -3.16 7.87
N ASN A 192 14.23 -2.11 8.62
CA ASN A 192 14.62 -1.99 10.03
C ASN A 192 13.98 -3.10 10.85
N LEU A 193 12.67 -3.33 10.67
CA LEU A 193 11.93 -4.36 11.40
C LEU A 193 12.47 -5.78 11.11
N VAL A 194 12.76 -6.13 9.85
CA VAL A 194 13.36 -7.44 9.51
C VAL A 194 14.75 -7.62 10.13
N THR A 195 15.56 -6.56 10.20
CA THR A 195 16.88 -6.61 10.84
C THR A 195 16.75 -6.80 12.36
N GLN A 196 15.91 -6.02 13.01
CA GLN A 196 15.68 -6.13 14.46
C GLN A 196 15.01 -7.46 14.84
N VAL A 197 14.11 -8.00 14.00
CA VAL A 197 13.49 -9.31 14.23
C VAL A 197 14.48 -10.46 14.05
N LYS A 198 15.47 -10.36 13.15
CA LYS A 198 16.63 -11.28 13.11
C LYS A 198 17.40 -11.23 14.43
N ASP A 199 17.86 -10.05 14.84
CA ASP A 199 18.72 -9.91 16.02
C ASP A 199 17.98 -10.32 17.33
N PHE A 200 16.68 -10.04 17.39
CA PHE A 200 15.77 -10.51 18.44
C PHE A 200 15.57 -12.03 18.42
N SER A 201 15.49 -12.67 17.24
CA SER A 201 15.40 -14.13 17.11
C SER A 201 16.66 -14.86 17.57
N GLU A 202 17.83 -14.25 17.38
CA GLU A 202 19.11 -14.78 17.85
C GLU A 202 19.25 -14.65 19.37
N LYS A 203 18.78 -13.53 19.94
CA LYS A 203 18.86 -13.25 21.38
C LYS A 203 17.77 -13.96 22.23
N PHE A 204 16.57 -14.17 21.68
CA PHE A 204 15.44 -14.78 22.38
C PHE A 204 14.89 -15.99 21.62
N SER A 205 15.78 -16.88 21.18
CA SER A 205 15.47 -18.02 20.30
C SER A 205 14.32 -18.91 20.78
N PHE A 206 14.20 -19.18 22.08
CA PHE A 206 13.08 -19.92 22.66
C PHE A 206 11.74 -19.19 22.46
N SER A 207 11.66 -17.93 22.91
CA SER A 207 10.46 -17.08 22.83
C SER A 207 10.04 -16.83 21.39
N PHE A 208 11.03 -16.60 20.51
CA PHE A 208 10.84 -16.47 19.07
C PHE A 208 10.31 -17.76 18.44
N GLY A 209 10.79 -18.93 18.90
CA GLY A 209 10.24 -20.23 18.54
C GLY A 209 8.75 -20.37 18.91
N GLN A 210 8.34 -19.91 20.09
CA GLN A 210 6.92 -19.90 20.47
C GLN A 210 6.09 -18.92 19.64
N GLY A 211 6.66 -17.76 19.26
CA GLY A 211 6.06 -16.85 18.29
C GLY A 211 5.88 -17.48 16.90
N LYS A 212 6.88 -18.25 16.42
CA LYS A 212 6.78 -19.05 15.19
C LYS A 212 5.66 -20.10 15.29
N THR A 213 5.53 -20.78 16.43
CA THR A 213 4.43 -21.73 16.69
C THR A 213 3.06 -21.07 16.54
N LEU A 214 2.85 -19.89 17.12
CA LEU A 214 1.57 -19.17 17.00
C LEU A 214 1.29 -18.72 15.57
N LEU A 215 2.28 -18.17 14.85
CA LEU A 215 2.12 -17.80 13.43
C LEU A 215 1.77 -19.02 12.57
N ASN A 216 2.53 -20.11 12.71
CA ASN A 216 2.31 -21.38 12.02
C ASN A 216 0.91 -21.95 12.28
N LEU A 217 0.45 -21.93 13.55
CA LEU A 217 -0.89 -22.33 13.92
C LEU A 217 -1.96 -21.43 13.30
N THR A 218 -1.80 -20.10 13.33
CA THR A 218 -2.79 -19.20 12.71
C THR A 218 -2.92 -19.43 11.20
N ASP A 219 -1.81 -19.69 10.52
CA ASP A 219 -1.79 -19.96 9.09
C ASP A 219 -2.47 -21.31 8.76
N PHE A 220 -2.37 -22.32 9.65
CA PHE A 220 -3.14 -23.56 9.55
C PHE A 220 -4.64 -23.35 9.81
N LEU A 221 -5.02 -22.66 10.90
CA LEU A 221 -6.42 -22.42 11.24
C LEU A 221 -7.15 -21.60 10.15
N ALA A 222 -6.42 -20.75 9.43
CA ALA A 222 -6.95 -19.92 8.33
C ALA A 222 -7.24 -20.70 7.02
N LEU A 223 -6.77 -21.94 6.86
CA LEU A 223 -6.99 -22.72 5.64
C LEU A 223 -8.50 -23.00 5.43
N PRO A 224 -9.07 -22.78 4.22
CA PRO A 224 -10.50 -23.01 3.97
C PRO A 224 -10.99 -24.42 4.35
N LYS A 225 -10.16 -25.45 4.13
CA LYS A 225 -10.46 -26.85 4.51
C LYS A 225 -10.70 -27.06 6.01
N ASN A 226 -10.21 -26.15 6.86
CA ASN A 226 -10.27 -26.28 8.31
C ASN A 226 -11.50 -25.59 8.95
N GLN A 227 -12.12 -24.62 8.25
CA GLN A 227 -13.20 -23.79 8.80
C GLN A 227 -14.36 -24.59 9.40
N ALA A 228 -14.76 -25.70 8.77
CA ALA A 228 -15.84 -26.57 9.23
C ALA A 228 -15.51 -27.41 10.47
N GLN A 229 -14.22 -27.54 10.83
CA GLN A 229 -13.78 -28.26 12.03
C GLN A 229 -13.60 -27.32 13.22
N LEU A 230 -13.30 -26.02 12.99
CA LEU A 230 -13.13 -25.02 14.04
C LEU A 230 -14.35 -24.94 14.97
N SER A 231 -15.56 -24.99 14.42
CA SER A 231 -16.82 -24.92 15.17
C SER A 231 -17.10 -26.13 16.08
N LYS A 232 -16.32 -27.22 15.97
CA LYS A 232 -16.45 -28.42 16.81
C LYS A 232 -15.57 -28.40 18.05
N LEU A 233 -14.57 -27.52 18.11
CA LEU A 233 -13.61 -27.44 19.22
C LEU A 233 -14.31 -27.07 20.54
N ASP A 234 -13.96 -27.76 21.63
CA ASP A 234 -14.65 -27.69 22.93
C ASP A 234 -13.74 -27.55 24.17
N ASP A 235 -12.65 -28.32 24.28
CA ASP A 235 -11.73 -28.33 25.43
C ASP A 235 -10.46 -27.47 25.14
N PRO A 236 -10.28 -26.29 25.79
CA PRO A 236 -9.09 -25.45 25.62
C PRO A 236 -7.80 -26.14 26.08
N TYR A 237 -7.85 -27.02 27.07
CA TYR A 237 -6.68 -27.74 27.55
C TYR A 237 -6.28 -28.89 26.62
N GLU A 238 -7.26 -29.58 26.01
CA GLU A 238 -7.00 -30.58 24.97
C GLU A 238 -6.38 -29.92 23.73
N PHE A 239 -6.92 -28.77 23.28
CA PHE A 239 -6.35 -27.98 22.18
C PHE A 239 -4.93 -27.47 22.52
N TYR A 240 -4.72 -26.98 23.74
CA TYR A 240 -3.42 -26.54 24.24
C TYR A 240 -2.35 -27.65 24.19
N GLN A 241 -2.64 -28.82 24.76
CA GLN A 241 -1.68 -29.91 24.85
C GLN A 241 -1.45 -30.61 23.51
N LYS A 242 -2.52 -30.89 22.74
CA LYS A 242 -2.43 -31.70 21.52
C LYS A 242 -2.15 -30.89 20.25
N VAL A 243 -2.66 -29.65 20.16
CA VAL A 243 -2.44 -28.76 19.01
C VAL A 243 -1.28 -27.79 19.31
N LEU A 244 -1.44 -26.83 20.22
CA LEU A 244 -0.44 -25.76 20.43
C LEU A 244 0.97 -26.29 20.77
N LYS A 245 1.06 -27.30 21.64
CA LYS A 245 2.35 -27.90 22.05
C LYS A 245 2.87 -28.99 21.11
N ASN A 246 2.20 -29.24 19.98
CA ASN A 246 2.62 -30.26 19.02
C ASN A 246 4.01 -29.97 18.43
N PRO A 247 4.94 -30.95 18.38
CA PRO A 247 6.29 -30.73 17.85
C PRO A 247 6.32 -30.37 16.36
N LEU A 248 5.25 -30.63 15.58
CA LEU A 248 5.24 -30.29 14.14
C LEU A 248 5.43 -28.79 13.88
N TRP A 249 4.96 -27.91 14.77
CA TRP A 249 5.11 -26.46 14.61
C TRP A 249 6.55 -25.96 14.67
N LYS A 250 7.47 -26.78 15.19
CA LYS A 250 8.92 -26.48 15.24
C LYS A 250 9.61 -26.65 13.88
N GLN A 251 9.00 -27.41 12.96
CA GLN A 251 9.51 -27.63 11.60
C GLN A 251 9.44 -26.35 10.76
N ASP A 252 10.06 -26.35 9.57
CA ASP A 252 9.93 -25.25 8.61
C ASP A 252 8.72 -25.49 7.70
N ILE A 253 7.61 -24.83 8.04
CA ILE A 253 6.39 -24.88 7.24
C ILE A 253 6.60 -24.12 5.92
N THR A 254 6.10 -24.71 4.83
CA THR A 254 6.15 -24.14 3.48
C THR A 254 4.78 -24.22 2.80
N THR A 255 4.49 -23.29 1.89
CA THR A 255 3.27 -23.24 1.05
C THR A 255 3.47 -23.91 -0.31
N LYS A 256 4.52 -24.74 -0.46
CA LYS A 256 4.93 -25.35 -1.73
C LYS A 256 4.55 -26.82 -1.81
N ASP A 257 4.10 -27.23 -2.99
CA ASP A 257 3.72 -28.62 -3.34
C ASP A 257 4.88 -29.61 -3.22
N SER A 258 6.13 -29.12 -3.23
CA SER A 258 7.36 -29.91 -3.08
C SER A 258 8.21 -29.35 -1.92
N PRO A 259 7.96 -29.76 -0.66
CA PRO A 259 8.80 -29.39 0.47
C PRO A 259 10.20 -30.01 0.39
N LYS A 260 11.19 -29.38 1.04
CA LYS A 260 12.51 -29.99 1.28
C LYS A 260 12.42 -31.04 2.42
N PRO A 261 13.40 -31.95 2.58
CA PRO A 261 13.37 -33.00 3.61
C PRO A 261 13.15 -32.55 5.06
N ASN A 262 13.48 -31.30 5.40
CA ASN A 262 13.30 -30.72 6.75
C ASN A 262 12.08 -29.76 6.81
N GLN A 263 11.18 -29.82 5.83
CA GLN A 263 10.02 -28.95 5.70
C GLN A 263 8.73 -29.76 5.62
N ILE A 264 7.64 -29.16 6.09
CA ILE A 264 6.28 -29.71 5.96
C ILE A 264 5.42 -28.75 5.15
N SER A 265 4.63 -29.26 4.20
CA SER A 265 3.70 -28.41 3.47
C SER A 265 2.50 -28.05 4.37
N LEU A 266 2.14 -26.78 4.44
CA LEU A 266 1.03 -26.29 5.27
C LEU A 266 -0.29 -27.02 4.93
N ASP A 267 -0.55 -27.23 3.64
CA ASP A 267 -1.74 -27.93 3.15
C ASP A 267 -1.67 -29.46 3.34
N SER A 268 -0.51 -30.02 3.69
CA SER A 268 -0.36 -31.44 4.08
C SER A 268 -0.65 -31.71 5.56
N ILE A 269 -0.74 -30.68 6.40
CA ILE A 269 -1.12 -30.82 7.82
C ILE A 269 -2.63 -31.08 7.90
N THR A 270 -3.07 -32.03 8.73
CA THR A 270 -4.49 -32.41 8.88
C THR A 270 -4.89 -32.57 10.35
N TRP A 271 -6.19 -32.60 10.64
CA TRP A 271 -6.68 -32.60 12.03
C TRP A 271 -6.47 -33.93 12.76
N GLU A 272 -6.41 -35.02 12.01
CA GLU A 272 -6.20 -36.38 12.51
C GLU A 272 -4.84 -36.50 13.23
N GLN A 273 -3.84 -35.73 12.77
CA GLN A 273 -2.50 -35.66 13.36
C GLN A 273 -2.47 -35.09 14.79
N PHE A 274 -3.54 -34.41 15.23
CA PHE A 274 -3.67 -33.87 16.59
C PHE A 274 -4.50 -34.75 17.53
N ASP A 275 -5.14 -35.83 17.05
CA ASP A 275 -5.98 -36.72 17.87
C ASP A 275 -6.97 -35.96 18.78
N LEU A 276 -7.78 -35.04 18.24
CA LEU A 276 -8.78 -34.33 19.03
C LEU A 276 -10.07 -35.15 19.19
N ARG A 277 -10.47 -35.39 20.44
CA ARG A 277 -11.71 -36.11 20.79
C ARG A 277 -12.96 -35.57 20.08
N ALA A 278 -13.13 -34.24 20.08
CA ALA A 278 -14.27 -33.56 19.44
C ALA A 278 -14.29 -33.60 17.90
N LEU A 279 -13.21 -34.10 17.28
CA LEU A 279 -13.15 -34.36 15.83
C LEU A 279 -13.28 -35.85 15.50
N LYS A 280 -13.03 -36.75 16.47
CA LYS A 280 -13.29 -38.20 16.37
C LYS A 280 -14.75 -38.56 16.64
N ASN A 281 -15.40 -37.89 17.60
CA ASN A 281 -16.73 -38.24 18.08
C ASN A 281 -17.75 -37.10 17.83
N ASN A 282 -19.00 -37.47 17.50
CA ASN A 282 -20.13 -36.53 17.47
C ASN A 282 -20.60 -36.22 18.91
N LEU A 283 -19.91 -35.33 19.61
CA LEU A 283 -20.26 -34.93 20.97
C LEU A 283 -21.53 -34.07 21.02
N SER A 284 -22.40 -34.36 21.99
CA SER A 284 -23.56 -33.57 22.41
C SER A 284 -23.15 -32.18 22.96
N ASN A 285 -24.12 -31.33 23.29
CA ASN A 285 -23.83 -30.01 23.85
C ASN A 285 -23.44 -30.12 25.33
N GLU A 286 -24.03 -31.06 26.06
CA GLU A 286 -23.71 -31.43 27.43
C GLU A 286 -22.27 -31.94 27.54
N GLU A 287 -21.85 -32.87 26.66
CA GLU A 287 -20.48 -33.37 26.62
C GLU A 287 -19.46 -32.27 26.31
N LYS A 288 -19.76 -31.35 25.39
CA LYS A 288 -18.90 -30.18 25.10
C LYS A 288 -18.80 -29.23 26.29
N GLN A 289 -19.89 -29.02 27.02
CA GLN A 289 -19.88 -28.18 28.22
C GLN A 289 -19.09 -28.84 29.37
N GLN A 290 -19.23 -30.16 29.55
CA GLN A 290 -18.40 -30.92 30.49
C GLN A 290 -16.91 -30.89 30.08
N ALA A 291 -16.62 -31.10 28.79
CA ALA A 291 -15.27 -31.00 28.22
C ALA A 291 -14.61 -29.65 28.53
N PHE A 292 -15.34 -28.55 28.29
CA PHE A 292 -14.89 -27.19 28.56
C PHE A 292 -14.55 -26.96 30.04
N GLN A 293 -15.42 -27.38 30.96
CA GLN A 293 -15.17 -27.22 32.41
C GLN A 293 -14.03 -28.12 32.92
N MET A 294 -13.95 -29.36 32.44
CA MET A 294 -12.79 -30.24 32.70
C MET A 294 -11.49 -29.64 32.12
N GLY A 295 -11.58 -28.86 31.04
CA GLY A 295 -10.50 -28.04 30.51
C GLY A 295 -10.09 -26.94 31.50
N LYS A 296 -11.03 -26.07 31.93
CA LYS A 296 -10.77 -24.99 32.92
C LYS A 296 -10.07 -25.53 34.17
N GLU A 297 -10.53 -26.63 34.78
CA GLU A 297 -9.89 -27.17 35.99
C GLU A 297 -8.46 -27.73 35.76
N LYS A 298 -8.16 -28.31 34.58
CA LYS A 298 -6.77 -28.69 34.23
C LYS A 298 -5.88 -27.46 33.99
N MET A 299 -6.42 -26.43 33.34
CA MET A 299 -5.72 -25.14 33.16
C MET A 299 -5.42 -24.50 34.52
N LYS A 300 -6.37 -24.52 35.46
CA LYS A 300 -6.23 -23.99 36.82
C LYS A 300 -5.09 -24.65 37.61
N GLN A 301 -4.95 -25.97 37.51
CA GLN A 301 -3.83 -26.72 38.11
C GLN A 301 -2.49 -26.30 37.50
N GLN A 302 -2.40 -26.19 36.17
CA GLN A 302 -1.17 -25.76 35.48
C GLN A 302 -0.79 -24.32 35.86
N LEU A 303 -1.74 -23.38 35.82
CA LEU A 303 -1.53 -21.97 36.17
C LEU A 303 -1.15 -21.78 37.64
N GLY A 304 -1.75 -22.55 38.56
CA GLY A 304 -1.43 -22.51 39.98
C GLY A 304 0.01 -22.95 40.31
N SER A 305 0.69 -23.64 39.39
CA SER A 305 2.11 -24.04 39.54
C SER A 305 3.11 -22.95 39.13
N ILE A 306 2.68 -21.93 38.38
CA ILE A 306 3.55 -20.87 37.85
C ILE A 306 3.99 -19.94 38.98
N LYS A 307 5.32 -19.78 39.13
CA LYS A 307 5.93 -18.86 40.10
C LYS A 307 6.27 -17.53 39.43
N MET A 308 5.68 -16.45 39.95
CA MET A 308 6.01 -15.07 39.58
C MET A 308 6.82 -14.42 40.72
N VAL A 309 7.80 -13.56 40.39
CA VAL A 309 8.59 -12.84 41.40
C VAL A 309 8.25 -11.35 41.37
N GLU A 310 7.95 -10.81 42.55
CA GLU A 310 7.62 -9.41 42.80
C GLU A 310 8.91 -8.60 42.97
N THR A 311 9.28 -7.77 41.99
CA THR A 311 10.39 -6.80 42.10
C THR A 311 10.01 -5.42 41.56
N PRO A 312 10.64 -4.33 42.02
CA PRO A 312 10.41 -2.98 41.50
C PRO A 312 10.65 -2.84 39.99
N GLU A 313 11.65 -3.55 39.46
CA GLU A 313 12.02 -3.54 38.04
C GLU A 313 10.94 -4.20 37.19
N THR A 314 10.29 -5.25 37.71
CA THR A 314 9.13 -5.91 37.09
C THR A 314 7.99 -4.91 36.92
N MET A 315 7.64 -4.16 37.98
CA MET A 315 6.55 -3.16 37.92
C MET A 315 6.87 -2.01 36.96
N LYS A 316 8.05 -1.41 37.09
CA LYS A 316 8.46 -0.27 36.25
C LYS A 316 8.45 -0.61 34.76
N LYS A 317 8.86 -1.83 34.40
CA LYS A 317 8.82 -2.29 33.01
C LYS A 317 7.42 -2.76 32.58
N MET A 318 6.60 -3.36 33.46
CA MET A 318 5.18 -3.64 33.17
C MET A 318 4.41 -2.37 32.77
N LEU A 319 4.57 -1.27 33.51
CA LEU A 319 3.96 0.03 33.16
C LEU A 319 4.40 0.50 31.76
N GLY A 320 5.71 0.55 31.51
CA GLY A 320 6.26 0.93 30.20
C GLY A 320 5.93 -0.03 29.04
N ILE A 321 5.45 -1.25 29.32
CA ILE A 321 4.90 -2.18 28.32
C ILE A 321 3.42 -1.86 28.06
N LEU A 322 2.63 -1.59 29.10
CA LEU A 322 1.21 -1.22 28.99
C LEU A 322 0.99 0.13 28.30
N GLU A 323 1.96 1.04 28.37
CA GLU A 323 2.01 2.29 27.59
C GLU A 323 2.26 2.03 26.09
N LYS A 324 3.14 1.08 25.76
CA LYS A 324 3.65 0.90 24.39
C LYS A 324 2.91 -0.16 23.57
N ALA A 325 2.27 -1.12 24.22
CA ALA A 325 1.62 -2.25 23.56
C ALA A 325 0.56 -1.82 22.53
N ASP A 326 -0.23 -0.79 22.84
CA ASP A 326 -1.28 -0.29 21.95
C ASP A 326 -0.68 0.29 20.65
N GLY A 327 0.45 1.01 20.77
CA GLY A 327 1.19 1.54 19.63
C GLY A 327 1.84 0.46 18.76
N VAL A 328 2.22 -0.70 19.32
CA VAL A 328 2.81 -1.81 18.54
C VAL A 328 1.80 -2.36 17.54
N PHE A 329 0.54 -2.59 17.93
CA PHE A 329 -0.48 -3.09 17.00
C PHE A 329 -0.84 -2.06 15.92
N GLN A 330 -0.97 -0.78 16.29
CA GLN A 330 -1.20 0.31 15.34
C GLN A 330 -0.07 0.43 14.31
N ASN A 331 1.19 0.25 14.75
CA ASN A 331 2.36 0.25 13.88
C ASN A 331 2.41 -0.97 12.94
N ILE A 332 1.97 -2.16 13.40
CA ILE A 332 1.81 -3.36 12.57
C ILE A 332 0.73 -3.15 11.50
N ASP A 333 -0.40 -2.52 11.85
CA ASP A 333 -1.46 -2.17 10.89
C ASP A 333 -1.00 -1.12 9.87
N ALA A 334 -0.38 -0.04 10.34
CA ALA A 334 0.13 1.03 9.49
C ALA A 334 1.22 0.54 8.53
N LEU A 335 2.18 -0.27 9.00
CA LEU A 335 3.24 -0.84 8.16
C LEU A 335 2.69 -1.87 7.16
N GLY A 336 1.69 -2.68 7.56
CA GLY A 336 1.03 -3.64 6.69
C GLY A 336 0.26 -2.95 5.56
N ASN A 337 -0.55 -1.94 5.90
CA ASN A 337 -1.28 -1.14 4.92
C ASN A 337 -0.35 -0.38 3.98
N LYS A 338 0.68 0.30 4.52
CA LYS A 338 1.74 0.99 3.75
C LYS A 338 2.49 0.06 2.81
N LEU A 339 2.67 -1.20 3.17
CA LEU A 339 3.28 -2.20 2.29
C LEU A 339 2.35 -2.55 1.13
N LEU A 340 1.05 -2.75 1.39
CA LEU A 340 0.03 -2.97 0.36
C LEU A 340 -0.15 -1.73 -0.55
N ASP A 341 -0.16 -0.52 -0.01
CA ASP A 341 -0.20 0.74 -0.78
C ASP A 341 1.01 0.83 -1.73
N SER A 342 2.19 0.41 -1.24
CA SER A 342 3.40 0.34 -2.06
C SER A 342 3.29 -0.70 -3.17
N MET A 343 2.50 -1.76 -2.99
CA MET A 343 2.23 -2.76 -4.04
C MET A 343 1.33 -2.22 -5.13
N ASP A 344 0.28 -1.47 -4.77
CA ASP A 344 -0.59 -0.79 -5.75
C ASP A 344 0.22 0.15 -6.67
N VAL A 345 1.15 0.91 -6.11
CA VAL A 345 2.01 1.86 -6.87
C VAL A 345 3.07 1.15 -7.74
N LEU A 346 3.42 -0.12 -7.46
CA LEU A 346 4.57 -0.78 -8.09
C LEU A 346 4.22 -2.03 -8.91
N GLY A 347 3.04 -2.64 -8.71
CA GLY A 347 2.47 -3.74 -9.49
C GLY A 347 3.17 -5.10 -9.36
N ASN A 348 4.13 -5.26 -8.43
CA ASN A 348 4.95 -6.48 -8.35
C ASN A 348 5.59 -6.69 -6.96
N THR A 349 5.29 -7.82 -6.32
CA THR A 349 5.85 -8.24 -5.00
C THR A 349 7.36 -8.11 -4.92
N SER A 350 8.09 -8.67 -5.90
CA SER A 350 9.56 -8.66 -5.92
C SER A 350 10.14 -7.25 -6.05
N LYS A 351 9.46 -6.34 -6.77
CA LYS A 351 9.85 -4.93 -6.93
C LYS A 351 9.61 -4.14 -5.65
N VAL A 352 8.48 -4.39 -4.98
CA VAL A 352 8.09 -3.74 -3.71
C VAL A 352 9.05 -4.14 -2.59
N LEU A 353 9.32 -5.43 -2.43
CA LEU A 353 10.25 -5.91 -1.41
C LEU A 353 11.66 -5.35 -1.64
N LYS A 354 12.13 -5.24 -2.90
CA LYS A 354 13.40 -4.57 -3.24
C LYS A 354 13.43 -3.08 -2.83
N SER A 355 12.31 -2.35 -2.95
CA SER A 355 12.25 -0.94 -2.56
C SER A 355 12.10 -0.74 -1.04
N THR A 356 11.27 -1.55 -0.37
CA THR A 356 10.91 -1.34 1.04
C THR A 356 11.90 -1.96 2.03
N LEU A 357 12.67 -2.97 1.60
CA LEU A 357 13.80 -3.53 2.36
C LEU A 357 15.14 -2.87 1.97
N GLY A 358 15.19 -2.19 0.82
CA GLY A 358 16.44 -1.72 0.22
C GLY A 358 17.16 -2.81 -0.58
N PHE A 359 17.92 -2.39 -1.60
CA PHE A 359 18.48 -3.30 -2.59
C PHE A 359 19.54 -4.25 -2.02
N ASP A 360 20.30 -3.82 -1.01
CA ASP A 360 21.37 -4.61 -0.41
C ASP A 360 20.86 -5.61 0.64
N LEU A 361 19.89 -5.24 1.49
CA LEU A 361 19.21 -6.20 2.37
C LEU A 361 18.46 -7.27 1.53
N TRP A 362 17.87 -6.90 0.39
CA TRP A 362 17.28 -7.86 -0.55
C TRP A 362 18.31 -8.77 -1.26
N LYS A 363 19.61 -8.39 -1.32
CA LYS A 363 20.68 -9.32 -1.72
C LYS A 363 21.01 -10.28 -0.57
N GLN A 364 21.04 -9.80 0.67
CA GLN A 364 21.35 -10.62 1.85
C GLN A 364 20.25 -11.63 2.16
N ILE A 365 18.97 -11.25 2.13
CA ILE A 365 17.82 -12.15 2.31
C ILE A 365 17.84 -13.32 1.33
N ARG A 366 18.29 -13.10 0.08
CA ARG A 366 18.44 -14.15 -0.94
C ARG A 366 19.70 -15.03 -0.78
N LYS A 367 20.60 -14.69 0.15
CA LYS A 367 21.83 -15.44 0.46
C LYS A 367 21.80 -16.11 1.84
N THR A 368 21.02 -15.58 2.78
CA THR A 368 21.06 -15.95 4.20
C THR A 368 19.70 -16.48 4.64
N PRO A 369 19.55 -17.81 4.88
CA PRO A 369 18.26 -18.41 5.26
C PRO A 369 17.60 -17.78 6.48
N ALA A 370 18.39 -17.39 7.50
CA ALA A 370 17.88 -16.73 8.70
C ALA A 370 17.18 -15.39 8.41
N LEU A 371 17.70 -14.58 7.48
CA LEU A 371 17.06 -13.33 7.04
C LEU A 371 15.78 -13.59 6.22
N GLY A 372 15.71 -14.71 5.48
CA GLY A 372 14.47 -15.18 4.85
C GLY A 372 13.42 -15.59 5.88
N GLY A 373 13.83 -16.28 6.94
CA GLY A 373 12.98 -16.62 8.09
C GLY A 373 12.44 -15.38 8.80
N ALA A 374 13.32 -14.42 9.11
CA ALA A 374 12.94 -13.15 9.73
C ALA A 374 11.95 -12.35 8.86
N LEU A 375 12.16 -12.28 7.53
CA LEU A 375 11.20 -11.66 6.61
C LEU A 375 9.83 -12.36 6.66
N ASN A 376 9.78 -13.68 6.63
CA ASN A 376 8.52 -14.42 6.69
C ASN A 376 7.79 -14.23 8.03
N VAL A 377 8.52 -14.17 9.16
CA VAL A 377 7.93 -13.85 10.47
C VAL A 377 7.39 -12.42 10.51
N VAL A 378 8.13 -11.42 10.00
CA VAL A 378 7.64 -10.04 9.91
C VAL A 378 6.38 -9.95 9.04
N LEU A 379 6.38 -10.56 7.86
CA LEU A 379 5.19 -10.60 7.00
C LEU A 379 4.02 -11.31 7.69
N GLY A 380 4.28 -12.41 8.40
CA GLY A 380 3.29 -13.11 9.22
C GLY A 380 2.66 -12.25 10.31
N LEU A 381 3.45 -11.40 11.00
CA LEU A 381 3.00 -10.42 12.00
C LEU A 381 2.16 -9.30 11.36
N LEU A 382 2.53 -8.84 10.16
CA LEU A 382 1.74 -7.89 9.34
C LEU A 382 0.45 -8.54 8.76
N GLY A 383 0.11 -9.77 9.15
CA GLY A 383 -1.10 -10.50 8.73
C GLY A 383 -0.94 -11.35 7.47
N PHE A 384 0.24 -11.36 6.85
CA PHE A 384 0.48 -12.02 5.56
C PHE A 384 0.87 -13.49 5.74
N SER A 385 -0.14 -14.35 5.89
CA SER A 385 0.01 -15.80 6.06
C SER A 385 0.70 -16.50 4.89
N GLY A 386 1.78 -17.24 5.16
CA GLY A 386 2.69 -17.76 4.13
C GLY A 386 3.67 -16.71 3.57
N GLY A 387 3.98 -15.66 4.33
CA GLY A 387 5.06 -14.70 4.00
C GLY A 387 4.80 -13.91 2.72
N VAL A 388 5.76 -13.93 1.78
CA VAL A 388 5.70 -13.17 0.52
C VAL A 388 4.49 -13.56 -0.35
N GLU A 389 4.14 -14.85 -0.37
CA GLU A 389 2.99 -15.36 -1.10
C GLU A 389 1.67 -14.95 -0.40
N GLY A 390 1.68 -14.85 0.93
CA GLY A 390 0.60 -14.27 1.73
C GLY A 390 0.37 -12.79 1.43
N LEU A 391 1.46 -12.03 1.28
CA LEU A 391 1.42 -10.63 0.91
C LEU A 391 0.84 -10.45 -0.49
N GLU A 392 1.20 -11.33 -1.43
CA GLU A 392 0.61 -11.32 -2.77
C GLU A 392 -0.90 -11.63 -2.78
N ARG A 393 -1.33 -12.64 -2.01
CA ARG A 393 -2.75 -12.97 -1.83
C ARG A 393 -3.53 -11.81 -1.20
N ALA A 394 -2.99 -11.20 -0.15
CA ALA A 394 -3.62 -10.06 0.53
C ALA A 394 -3.71 -8.82 -0.36
N TRP A 395 -2.70 -8.56 -1.20
CA TRP A 395 -2.75 -7.47 -2.18
C TRP A 395 -3.75 -7.72 -3.31
N LYS A 396 -3.74 -8.92 -3.91
CA LYS A 396 -4.76 -9.32 -4.89
C LYS A 396 -6.18 -9.23 -4.32
N LYS A 397 -6.37 -9.61 -3.05
CA LYS A 397 -7.63 -9.40 -2.31
C LYS A 397 -7.97 -7.92 -2.10
N ARG A 398 -7.00 -7.08 -1.71
CA ARG A 398 -7.24 -5.63 -1.50
C ARG A 398 -7.62 -4.93 -2.80
N ILE A 399 -6.99 -5.31 -3.92
CA ILE A 399 -7.38 -4.93 -5.28
C ILE A 399 -8.84 -5.31 -5.53
N LEU A 400 -9.22 -6.58 -5.38
CA LEU A 400 -10.61 -7.05 -5.49
C LEU A 400 -11.59 -6.33 -4.53
N GLU A 401 -11.11 -5.87 -3.37
CA GLU A 401 -11.96 -5.22 -2.36
C GLU A 401 -12.18 -3.73 -2.63
N ARG A 402 -11.19 -3.02 -3.19
CA ARG A 402 -11.31 -1.65 -3.72
C ARG A 402 -12.10 -1.62 -5.02
N GLU A 403 -11.77 -2.50 -5.95
CA GLU A 403 -12.08 -2.38 -7.38
C GLU A 403 -13.30 -3.21 -7.80
N LEU A 404 -14.29 -3.36 -6.91
CA LEU A 404 -15.57 -3.98 -7.22
C LEU A 404 -16.74 -3.18 -6.63
N LYS A 405 -17.57 -2.59 -7.51
CA LYS A 405 -18.80 -1.91 -7.11
C LYS A 405 -19.77 -2.90 -6.46
N GLN A 406 -20.44 -2.48 -5.40
CA GLN A 406 -21.29 -3.35 -4.55
C GLN A 406 -22.24 -4.29 -5.32
N PRO A 407 -22.94 -3.89 -6.41
CA PRO A 407 -23.80 -4.81 -7.17
C PRO A 407 -23.04 -5.95 -7.87
N GLN A 408 -21.86 -5.67 -8.44
CA GLN A 408 -20.99 -6.67 -9.09
C GLN A 408 -20.30 -7.53 -8.04
N LYS A 409 -19.84 -6.93 -6.94
CA LYS A 409 -19.24 -7.63 -5.78
C LYS A 409 -20.21 -8.65 -5.18
N ALA A 410 -21.46 -8.23 -4.96
CA ALA A 410 -22.54 -9.10 -4.51
C ALA A 410 -22.84 -10.20 -5.53
N TYR A 411 -22.96 -9.89 -6.83
CA TYR A 411 -23.20 -10.87 -7.88
C TYR A 411 -22.14 -11.99 -7.91
N ILE A 412 -20.85 -11.63 -7.95
CA ILE A 412 -19.75 -12.61 -8.04
C ILE A 412 -19.68 -13.44 -6.74
N ALA A 413 -19.77 -12.79 -5.57
CA ALA A 413 -19.70 -13.47 -4.29
C ALA A 413 -20.91 -14.38 -4.02
N GLU A 414 -22.12 -13.96 -4.37
CA GLU A 414 -23.36 -14.76 -4.27
C GLU A 414 -23.25 -15.99 -5.17
N SER A 415 -22.91 -15.81 -6.45
CA SER A 415 -22.84 -16.89 -7.44
C SER A 415 -21.75 -17.90 -7.06
N TYR A 416 -20.53 -17.44 -6.79
CA TYR A 416 -19.45 -18.34 -6.40
C TYR A 416 -19.71 -19.07 -5.07
N LYS A 417 -20.32 -18.42 -4.07
CA LYS A 417 -20.77 -19.07 -2.83
C LYS A 417 -21.83 -20.14 -3.11
N ASN A 418 -22.83 -19.82 -3.95
CA ASN A 418 -23.91 -20.72 -4.34
C ASN A 418 -23.37 -21.94 -5.14
N TYR A 419 -22.38 -21.74 -6.01
CA TYR A 419 -21.64 -22.82 -6.68
C TYR A 419 -20.91 -23.71 -5.67
N MET A 420 -20.07 -23.12 -4.80
CA MET A 420 -19.30 -23.87 -3.80
C MET A 420 -20.17 -24.64 -2.79
N GLN A 421 -21.41 -24.18 -2.54
CA GLN A 421 -22.38 -24.84 -1.67
C GLN A 421 -23.21 -25.94 -2.34
N LYS A 422 -23.34 -25.96 -3.68
CA LYS A 422 -24.27 -26.86 -4.40
C LYS A 422 -23.62 -27.77 -5.44
N LYS A 423 -22.34 -27.57 -5.79
CA LYS A 423 -21.64 -28.34 -6.82
C LYS A 423 -21.69 -29.85 -6.56
N ALA A 424 -22.21 -30.61 -7.52
CA ALA A 424 -22.36 -32.07 -7.45
C ALA A 424 -21.30 -32.77 -8.32
N LEU A 425 -20.07 -32.87 -7.80
CA LEU A 425 -18.93 -33.44 -8.54
C LEU A 425 -18.80 -34.95 -8.31
N GLN A 426 -18.48 -35.69 -9.39
CA GLN A 426 -18.11 -37.10 -9.38
C GLN A 426 -16.64 -37.25 -9.83
N ALA A 427 -16.00 -38.38 -9.51
CA ALA A 427 -14.62 -38.65 -9.94
C ALA A 427 -14.44 -38.66 -11.48
N THR A 428 -15.52 -38.89 -12.22
CA THR A 428 -15.59 -38.85 -13.69
C THR A 428 -15.80 -37.45 -14.27
N THR A 429 -16.32 -36.48 -13.51
CA THR A 429 -16.83 -35.19 -14.03
C THR A 429 -15.81 -34.46 -14.91
N ALA A 430 -14.54 -34.41 -14.49
CA ALA A 430 -13.47 -33.78 -15.26
C ALA A 430 -13.27 -34.43 -16.64
N LYS A 431 -13.21 -35.76 -16.68
CA LYS A 431 -13.05 -36.51 -17.93
C LYS A 431 -14.30 -36.38 -18.81
N THR A 432 -15.49 -36.57 -18.24
CA THR A 432 -16.75 -36.42 -18.97
C THR A 432 -16.89 -35.04 -19.61
N LEU A 433 -16.45 -33.98 -18.94
CA LEU A 433 -16.48 -32.62 -19.49
C LEU A 433 -15.49 -32.43 -20.66
N LEU A 434 -14.27 -32.94 -20.51
CA LEU A 434 -13.25 -32.89 -21.56
C LEU A 434 -13.67 -33.70 -22.79
N ASP A 435 -14.22 -34.90 -22.59
CA ASP A 435 -14.77 -35.77 -23.65
C ASP A 435 -15.95 -35.06 -24.36
N GLN A 436 -16.88 -34.45 -23.61
CA GLN A 436 -18.06 -33.74 -24.15
C GLN A 436 -17.71 -32.53 -25.01
N HIS A 437 -16.64 -31.79 -24.67
CA HIS A 437 -16.18 -30.63 -25.45
C HIS A 437 -15.00 -30.97 -26.40
N ASN A 438 -14.63 -32.25 -26.54
CA ASN A 438 -13.50 -32.72 -27.37
C ASN A 438 -12.15 -32.03 -27.03
N LEU A 439 -11.92 -31.74 -25.75
CA LEU A 439 -10.76 -31.00 -25.26
C LEU A 439 -9.63 -31.95 -24.82
N LYS A 440 -8.41 -31.71 -25.32
CA LYS A 440 -7.24 -32.54 -25.03
C LYS A 440 -6.35 -31.87 -23.98
N VAL A 441 -6.13 -32.56 -22.87
CA VAL A 441 -5.43 -32.06 -21.68
C VAL A 441 -4.58 -33.17 -21.06
N GLU A 442 -3.34 -32.85 -20.67
CA GLU A 442 -2.43 -33.76 -19.96
C GLU A 442 -3.05 -34.31 -18.67
N ASP A 443 -2.85 -35.60 -18.36
CA ASP A 443 -3.51 -36.30 -17.25
C ASP A 443 -3.36 -35.59 -15.90
N ALA A 444 -2.17 -35.05 -15.61
CA ALA A 444 -1.86 -34.31 -14.39
C ALA A 444 -2.68 -32.99 -14.23
N ALA A 445 -3.27 -32.49 -15.32
CA ALA A 445 -4.05 -31.25 -15.34
C ALA A 445 -5.56 -31.46 -15.58
N GLN A 446 -6.02 -32.67 -15.94
CA GLN A 446 -7.43 -32.97 -16.20
C GLN A 446 -8.32 -32.62 -14.99
N GLN A 447 -7.86 -32.87 -13.76
CA GLN A 447 -8.59 -32.55 -12.52
C GLN A 447 -8.90 -31.04 -12.35
N LYS A 448 -8.26 -30.14 -13.11
CA LYS A 448 -8.60 -28.71 -13.14
C LYS A 448 -9.88 -28.41 -13.93
N PHE A 449 -10.47 -29.41 -14.59
CA PHE A 449 -11.76 -29.35 -15.30
C PHE A 449 -12.91 -30.05 -14.55
N ALA A 450 -12.73 -30.38 -13.25
CA ALA A 450 -13.78 -30.93 -12.40
C ALA A 450 -14.86 -29.87 -12.05
N LEU A 451 -15.70 -29.52 -13.02
CA LEU A 451 -16.68 -28.43 -12.95
C LEU A 451 -18.11 -28.93 -13.01
N ASP A 452 -18.98 -28.39 -12.16
CA ASP A 452 -20.43 -28.57 -12.27
C ASP A 452 -20.98 -27.55 -13.30
N MET A 453 -20.84 -27.89 -14.58
CA MET A 453 -21.25 -27.03 -15.69
C MET A 453 -22.76 -26.74 -15.74
N PRO A 454 -23.68 -27.69 -15.44
CA PRO A 454 -25.09 -27.38 -15.28
C PRO A 454 -25.37 -26.31 -14.22
N LEU A 455 -24.67 -26.37 -13.08
CA LEU A 455 -24.78 -25.36 -12.03
C LEU A 455 -24.18 -24.01 -12.44
N ILE A 456 -23.05 -23.99 -13.15
CA ILE A 456 -22.45 -22.75 -13.70
C ILE A 456 -23.39 -22.11 -14.74
N LYS A 457 -23.84 -22.88 -15.73
CA LYS A 457 -24.75 -22.43 -16.79
C LYS A 457 -26.05 -21.86 -16.20
N SER A 458 -26.70 -22.60 -15.30
CA SER A 458 -27.97 -22.17 -14.71
C SER A 458 -27.84 -20.89 -13.87
N GLN A 459 -26.77 -20.74 -13.08
CA GLN A 459 -26.51 -19.49 -12.35
C GLN A 459 -26.28 -18.29 -13.28
N ILE A 460 -25.47 -18.45 -14.33
CA ILE A 460 -25.24 -17.38 -15.30
C ILE A 460 -26.54 -17.00 -16.02
N LEU A 461 -27.32 -17.99 -16.49
CA LEU A 461 -28.61 -17.73 -17.17
C LEU A 461 -29.64 -17.03 -16.28
N GLN A 462 -29.74 -17.46 -15.01
CA GLN A 462 -30.57 -16.81 -14.01
C GLN A 462 -30.15 -15.35 -13.83
N LYS A 463 -28.86 -15.11 -13.58
CA LYS A 463 -28.35 -13.78 -13.20
C LYS A 463 -28.32 -12.79 -14.36
N ILE A 464 -28.09 -13.21 -15.60
CA ILE A 464 -28.30 -12.36 -16.79
C ILE A 464 -29.79 -12.04 -16.99
N GLY A 465 -30.69 -12.92 -16.55
CA GLY A 465 -32.14 -12.65 -16.52
C GLY A 465 -32.54 -11.61 -15.46
N GLU A 466 -32.03 -11.77 -14.24
CA GLU A 466 -32.27 -10.85 -13.11
C GLU A 466 -31.64 -9.47 -13.33
N LYS A 467 -30.39 -9.42 -13.81
CA LYS A 467 -29.54 -8.23 -13.85
C LYS A 467 -28.72 -8.10 -15.15
N PRO A 468 -29.38 -7.95 -16.32
CA PRO A 468 -28.71 -7.82 -17.61
C PRO A 468 -27.80 -6.59 -17.73
N GLU A 469 -27.95 -5.59 -16.84
CA GLU A 469 -27.07 -4.43 -16.73
C GLU A 469 -25.70 -4.71 -16.10
N LEU A 470 -25.52 -5.89 -15.48
CA LEU A 470 -24.22 -6.35 -14.97
C LEU A 470 -23.47 -7.23 -15.98
N LEU A 471 -24.03 -7.49 -17.16
CA LEU A 471 -23.42 -8.31 -18.21
C LEU A 471 -22.19 -7.59 -18.80
N ASN A 472 -21.09 -8.33 -18.93
CA ASN A 472 -19.89 -7.92 -19.64
C ASN A 472 -20.20 -7.75 -21.14
N LEU A 473 -20.36 -6.50 -21.57
CA LEU A 473 -20.67 -6.11 -22.94
C LEU A 473 -19.47 -6.28 -23.88
N SER A 474 -18.23 -6.19 -23.38
CA SER A 474 -17.04 -6.46 -24.20
C SER A 474 -16.96 -7.95 -24.58
N THR A 475 -17.13 -8.85 -23.63
CA THR A 475 -17.25 -10.31 -23.89
C THR A 475 -18.50 -10.62 -24.70
N LEU A 476 -19.66 -10.06 -24.34
CA LEU A 476 -20.90 -10.24 -25.11
C LEU A 476 -20.67 -9.91 -26.58
N LYS A 477 -20.08 -8.75 -26.90
CA LYS A 477 -19.76 -8.30 -28.28
C LYS A 477 -18.79 -9.23 -29.00
N MET A 478 -17.82 -9.81 -28.28
CA MET A 478 -16.79 -10.68 -28.84
C MET A 478 -17.25 -12.13 -29.07
N THR A 479 -18.18 -12.64 -28.26
CA THR A 479 -18.69 -14.02 -28.38
C THR A 479 -19.50 -14.20 -29.67
N LYS A 480 -19.09 -15.17 -30.50
CA LYS A 480 -19.70 -15.46 -31.81
C LYS A 480 -19.73 -16.97 -32.08
N SER A 481 -20.86 -17.46 -32.57
CA SER A 481 -21.09 -18.81 -33.06
C SER A 481 -22.09 -18.80 -34.23
N PRO A 482 -22.35 -19.91 -34.93
CA PRO A 482 -23.31 -19.94 -36.04
C PRO A 482 -24.73 -19.52 -35.65
N VAL A 483 -25.06 -19.63 -34.34
CA VAL A 483 -26.39 -19.35 -33.77
C VAL A 483 -26.43 -18.09 -32.88
N PHE A 484 -25.30 -17.45 -32.61
CA PHE A 484 -25.23 -16.26 -31.76
C PHE A 484 -24.18 -15.25 -32.25
N LYS A 485 -24.55 -13.97 -32.34
CA LYS A 485 -23.64 -12.88 -32.70
C LYS A 485 -23.73 -11.74 -31.70
N GLY A 486 -22.71 -11.65 -30.84
CA GLY A 486 -22.60 -10.62 -29.81
C GLY A 486 -22.80 -9.17 -30.27
N GLU A 487 -22.24 -8.85 -31.42
CA GLU A 487 -22.28 -7.51 -32.02
C GLU A 487 -23.69 -7.04 -32.37
N ASP A 488 -24.64 -7.96 -32.58
CA ASP A 488 -26.04 -7.60 -32.84
C ASP A 488 -26.73 -7.02 -31.59
N PHE A 489 -26.23 -7.33 -30.38
CA PHE A 489 -26.79 -6.92 -29.09
C PHE A 489 -26.09 -5.71 -28.46
N VAL A 490 -24.86 -5.39 -28.86
CA VAL A 490 -24.06 -4.30 -28.28
C VAL A 490 -23.93 -3.15 -29.27
N GLN A 491 -23.97 -1.92 -28.76
CA GLN A 491 -23.69 -0.68 -29.51
C GLN A 491 -22.68 0.21 -28.78
N GLU A 492 -21.95 1.00 -29.54
CA GLU A 492 -21.02 2.02 -29.03
C GLU A 492 -21.71 3.38 -28.95
N VAL A 493 -21.73 3.97 -27.76
CA VAL A 493 -22.33 5.29 -27.48
C VAL A 493 -21.24 6.22 -26.98
N LYS A 494 -21.11 7.40 -27.59
CA LYS A 494 -20.21 8.45 -27.08
C LYS A 494 -20.80 9.10 -25.83
N VAL A 495 -20.03 9.15 -24.76
CA VAL A 495 -20.37 9.81 -23.49
C VAL A 495 -19.21 10.76 -23.16
N GLY A 496 -19.32 12.00 -23.65
CA GLY A 496 -18.16 12.90 -23.78
C GLY A 496 -17.13 12.32 -24.75
N ASP A 497 -15.84 12.50 -24.42
CA ASP A 497 -14.72 12.01 -25.24
C ASP A 497 -14.52 10.48 -25.22
N LYS A 498 -15.31 9.75 -24.42
CA LYS A 498 -15.19 8.30 -24.27
C LYS A 498 -16.32 7.56 -25.00
N THR A 499 -15.95 6.57 -25.80
CA THR A 499 -16.88 5.56 -26.28
C THR A 499 -17.20 4.57 -25.16
N LYS A 500 -18.47 4.31 -24.92
CA LYS A 500 -18.96 3.32 -23.95
C LYS A 500 -19.82 2.27 -24.66
N LEU A 501 -19.61 0.99 -24.34
CA LEU A 501 -20.52 -0.08 -24.76
C LEU A 501 -21.86 0.03 -24.00
N THR A 502 -22.96 -0.13 -24.72
CA THR A 502 -24.31 -0.25 -24.15
C THR A 502 -25.08 -1.38 -24.83
N LEU A 503 -26.02 -1.97 -24.11
CA LEU A 503 -26.86 -3.05 -24.63
C LEU A 503 -28.02 -2.45 -25.44
N LYS A 504 -28.14 -2.81 -26.73
CA LYS A 504 -29.21 -2.33 -27.64
C LYS A 504 -30.60 -2.74 -27.16
N ARG A 505 -30.74 -3.98 -26.67
CA ARG A 505 -31.95 -4.56 -26.07
C ARG A 505 -31.60 -5.74 -25.17
N LYS A 506 -32.49 -6.10 -24.23
CA LYS A 506 -32.36 -7.34 -23.47
C LYS A 506 -32.35 -8.56 -24.42
N LEU A 507 -31.54 -9.56 -24.07
CA LEU A 507 -31.53 -10.87 -24.72
C LEU A 507 -32.76 -11.68 -24.29
N SER A 508 -33.37 -12.40 -25.24
CA SER A 508 -34.41 -13.39 -24.98
C SER A 508 -33.87 -14.58 -24.16
N PRO A 509 -34.72 -15.49 -23.64
CA PRO A 509 -34.25 -16.73 -23.02
C PRO A 509 -33.31 -17.53 -23.93
N GLN A 510 -33.68 -17.69 -25.20
CA GLN A 510 -32.91 -18.45 -26.20
C GLN A 510 -31.58 -17.76 -26.55
N GLU A 511 -31.58 -16.43 -26.65
CA GLU A 511 -30.36 -15.64 -26.93
C GLU A 511 -29.39 -15.66 -25.74
N ARG A 512 -29.92 -15.63 -24.50
CA ARG A 512 -29.09 -15.84 -23.29
C ARG A 512 -28.48 -17.23 -23.27
N GLU A 513 -29.24 -18.26 -23.62
CA GLU A 513 -28.74 -19.64 -23.68
C GLU A 513 -27.64 -19.81 -24.72
N ALA A 514 -27.87 -19.36 -25.96
CA ALA A 514 -26.87 -19.42 -27.03
C ALA A 514 -25.60 -18.60 -26.72
N PHE A 515 -25.73 -17.45 -26.04
CA PHE A 515 -24.59 -16.68 -25.54
C PHE A 515 -23.81 -17.47 -24.48
N VAL A 516 -24.47 -17.96 -23.42
CA VAL A 516 -23.80 -18.62 -22.29
C VAL A 516 -23.13 -19.91 -22.71
N ASP A 517 -23.76 -20.71 -23.58
CA ASP A 517 -23.15 -21.94 -24.11
C ASP A 517 -21.90 -21.64 -24.95
N THR A 518 -21.95 -20.60 -25.80
CA THR A 518 -20.78 -20.19 -26.58
C THR A 518 -19.67 -19.66 -25.67
N TYR A 519 -19.98 -18.78 -24.71
CA TYR A 519 -19.04 -18.21 -23.75
C TYR A 519 -18.34 -19.28 -22.90
N LEU A 520 -19.09 -20.24 -22.36
CA LEU A 520 -18.54 -21.32 -21.54
C LEU A 520 -17.68 -22.27 -22.38
N HIS A 521 -18.09 -22.60 -23.62
CA HIS A 521 -17.29 -23.44 -24.51
C HIS A 521 -15.96 -22.77 -24.90
N GLU A 522 -15.99 -21.51 -25.33
CA GLU A 522 -14.77 -20.71 -25.59
C GLU A 522 -13.86 -20.67 -24.36
N GLY A 523 -14.43 -20.46 -23.17
CA GLY A 523 -13.68 -20.39 -21.92
C GLY A 523 -12.92 -21.69 -21.61
N LEU A 524 -13.58 -22.84 -21.75
CA LEU A 524 -12.95 -24.15 -21.56
C LEU A 524 -11.87 -24.43 -22.61
N GLU A 525 -12.13 -24.14 -23.89
CA GLU A 525 -11.17 -24.35 -24.98
C GLU A 525 -9.89 -23.52 -24.79
N ARG A 526 -10.04 -22.24 -24.40
CA ARG A 526 -8.91 -21.32 -24.13
C ARG A 526 -7.99 -21.81 -23.01
N PHE A 527 -8.54 -22.45 -21.97
CA PHE A 527 -7.75 -23.04 -20.90
C PHE A 527 -7.13 -24.39 -21.26
N ALA A 528 -7.85 -25.26 -21.98
CA ALA A 528 -7.32 -26.55 -22.42
C ALA A 528 -6.16 -26.37 -23.42
N SER A 529 -6.30 -25.41 -24.34
CA SER A 529 -5.36 -25.15 -25.43
C SER A 529 -4.12 -24.34 -25.02
N ASN A 530 -3.93 -24.02 -23.74
CA ASN A 530 -2.84 -23.18 -23.25
C ASN A 530 -2.18 -23.77 -21.99
N PRO A 531 -1.08 -24.55 -22.13
CA PRO A 531 -0.39 -25.16 -20.99
C PRO A 531 0.14 -24.17 -19.94
N LYS A 532 0.51 -22.93 -20.34
CA LYS A 532 0.90 -21.86 -19.40
C LYS A 532 -0.32 -21.39 -18.57
N ALA A 533 -1.47 -21.25 -19.21
CA ALA A 533 -2.72 -20.95 -18.52
C ALA A 533 -3.11 -22.04 -17.52
N LEU A 534 -3.08 -23.29 -17.99
CA LEU A 534 -3.54 -24.44 -17.22
C LEU A 534 -2.60 -24.79 -16.05
N SER A 535 -1.29 -24.56 -16.20
CA SER A 535 -0.34 -24.67 -15.08
C SER A 535 -0.55 -23.56 -14.03
N SER A 536 -0.95 -22.35 -14.42
CA SER A 536 -1.23 -21.24 -13.49
C SER A 536 -2.49 -21.39 -12.63
N LEU A 537 -3.45 -22.25 -13.04
CA LEU A 537 -4.65 -22.56 -12.24
C LEU A 537 -4.31 -23.45 -11.04
N PRO A 538 -4.64 -23.09 -9.79
CA PRO A 538 -4.46 -23.96 -8.63
C PRO A 538 -5.36 -25.21 -8.68
N ASN A 539 -6.63 -25.05 -9.04
CA ASN A 539 -7.66 -26.09 -8.99
C ASN A 539 -8.88 -25.75 -9.88
N ALA A 540 -9.82 -26.68 -10.01
CA ALA A 540 -11.06 -26.47 -10.77
C ALA A 540 -11.95 -25.36 -10.19
N ASP A 541 -11.95 -25.15 -8.87
CA ASP A 541 -12.74 -24.06 -8.27
C ASP A 541 -12.26 -22.67 -8.70
N THR A 542 -10.97 -22.52 -8.99
CA THR A 542 -10.43 -21.29 -9.59
C THR A 542 -10.91 -21.10 -11.03
N LEU A 543 -11.04 -22.17 -11.81
CA LEU A 543 -11.61 -22.10 -13.17
C LEU A 543 -13.12 -21.80 -13.12
N ALA A 544 -13.87 -22.40 -12.17
CA ALA A 544 -15.26 -22.07 -11.92
C ALA A 544 -15.45 -20.58 -11.54
N PHE A 545 -14.59 -20.04 -10.67
CA PHE A 545 -14.59 -18.61 -10.33
C PHE A 545 -14.38 -17.73 -11.57
N ILE A 546 -13.44 -18.09 -12.45
CA ILE A 546 -13.14 -17.34 -13.68
C ILE A 546 -14.33 -17.36 -14.65
N LEU A 547 -14.99 -18.50 -14.83
CA LEU A 547 -16.18 -18.62 -15.68
C LEU A 547 -17.41 -17.90 -15.09
N LEU A 548 -17.58 -17.90 -13.77
CA LEU A 548 -18.67 -17.18 -13.09
C LEU A 548 -18.45 -15.66 -13.01
N SER A 549 -17.20 -15.19 -12.99
CA SER A 549 -16.89 -13.75 -12.88
C SER A 549 -16.68 -13.07 -14.24
N GLY A 550 -16.08 -13.75 -15.22
CA GLY A 550 -15.75 -13.17 -16.52
C GLY A 550 -16.97 -12.66 -17.30
N VAL A 551 -18.16 -13.24 -17.05
CA VAL A 551 -19.43 -12.77 -17.64
C VAL A 551 -19.93 -11.42 -17.10
N ALA A 552 -19.28 -10.83 -16.08
CA ALA A 552 -19.66 -9.54 -15.48
C ALA A 552 -18.53 -8.51 -15.29
N LEU A 553 -17.35 -8.77 -15.86
CA LEU A 553 -16.14 -7.94 -15.75
C LEU A 553 -15.71 -7.41 -17.14
N ASN A 554 -16.17 -6.23 -17.57
CA ASN A 554 -15.82 -5.69 -18.89
C ASN A 554 -14.30 -5.48 -19.03
N LYS A 555 -13.75 -5.83 -20.20
CA LYS A 555 -12.34 -5.55 -20.52
C LYS A 555 -11.98 -4.07 -20.33
N ASP A 556 -12.93 -3.21 -20.65
CA ASP A 556 -12.78 -1.75 -20.65
C ASP A 556 -13.34 -1.08 -19.37
N ASP A 557 -13.79 -1.86 -18.39
CA ASP A 557 -14.11 -1.34 -17.06
C ASP A 557 -12.79 -1.01 -16.33
N VAL A 558 -12.46 0.27 -16.32
CA VAL A 558 -11.54 0.84 -15.33
C VAL A 558 -12.31 1.01 -14.03
N ILE A 559 -12.00 0.20 -13.03
CA ILE A 559 -12.58 0.30 -11.69
C ILE A 559 -11.53 0.93 -10.78
N ASP A 560 -11.84 2.13 -10.28
CA ASP A 560 -11.00 2.98 -9.42
C ASP A 560 -9.53 3.15 -9.86
N GLY A 561 -9.27 3.08 -11.17
CA GLY A 561 -7.98 3.32 -11.80
C GLY A 561 -7.29 2.09 -12.39
N VAL A 562 -7.88 0.89 -12.26
CA VAL A 562 -7.30 -0.37 -12.74
C VAL A 562 -8.23 -1.05 -13.74
N GLU A 563 -7.66 -1.57 -14.82
CA GLU A 563 -8.35 -2.32 -15.88
C GLU A 563 -8.65 -3.76 -15.43
N ALA A 564 -9.81 -4.31 -15.83
CA ALA A 564 -10.28 -5.64 -15.41
C ALA A 564 -9.33 -6.82 -15.71
N GLN A 565 -8.27 -6.58 -16.50
CA GLN A 565 -7.17 -7.53 -16.74
C GLN A 565 -6.43 -7.99 -15.47
N VAL A 566 -6.63 -7.35 -14.32
CA VAL A 566 -6.02 -7.76 -13.04
C VAL A 566 -6.81 -8.87 -12.32
N PHE A 567 -8.08 -9.08 -12.68
CA PHE A 567 -8.95 -10.11 -12.07
C PHE A 567 -8.91 -11.46 -12.77
N LEU A 568 -8.43 -11.48 -14.01
CA LEU A 568 -8.31 -12.68 -14.85
C LEU A 568 -6.82 -12.94 -15.12
N PRO A 569 -6.35 -14.20 -15.13
CA PRO A 569 -4.99 -14.51 -15.53
C PRO A 569 -4.66 -14.01 -16.96
N ASP A 570 -3.39 -13.64 -17.21
CA ASP A 570 -2.89 -13.00 -18.45
C ASP A 570 -3.54 -13.51 -19.76
N GLN A 571 -3.70 -14.84 -19.88
CA GLN A 571 -4.28 -15.50 -21.05
C GLN A 571 -5.72 -15.09 -21.42
N TYR A 572 -6.47 -14.45 -20.52
CA TYR A 572 -7.85 -14.00 -20.78
C TYR A 572 -7.94 -12.53 -21.22
N THR A 573 -6.81 -11.81 -21.21
CA THR A 573 -6.75 -10.35 -21.32
C THR A 573 -5.97 -9.91 -22.56
N ASP A 574 -4.93 -10.68 -22.91
CA ASP A 574 -4.12 -10.56 -24.12
C ASP A 574 -4.96 -10.70 -25.40
N ALA A 575 -4.96 -9.64 -26.22
CA ALA A 575 -5.45 -9.71 -27.59
C ALA A 575 -4.47 -10.45 -28.54
N ALA A 576 -3.27 -10.80 -28.05
CA ALA A 576 -2.16 -11.33 -28.85
C ALA A 576 -2.44 -12.67 -29.56
N LEU A 577 -3.43 -13.44 -29.13
CA LEU A 577 -3.82 -14.68 -29.81
C LEU A 577 -4.66 -14.44 -31.07
N ALA A 578 -5.34 -13.29 -31.19
CA ALA A 578 -6.07 -12.92 -32.41
C ALA A 578 -5.14 -12.65 -33.61
N THR A 579 -3.86 -12.36 -33.36
CA THR A 579 -2.84 -12.08 -34.38
C THR A 579 -1.86 -13.22 -34.62
N GLN A 580 -1.88 -14.31 -33.84
CA GLN A 580 -0.97 -15.45 -34.02
C GLN A 580 -1.51 -16.61 -34.88
N ASN A 581 -2.82 -16.67 -35.14
CA ASN A 581 -3.42 -17.67 -36.03
C ASN A 581 -4.43 -17.00 -36.97
N GLY A 582 -3.96 -16.49 -38.12
CA GLY A 582 -4.78 -15.84 -39.13
C GLY A 582 -5.65 -16.80 -39.95
N GLN A 583 -6.56 -17.51 -39.28
CA GLN A 583 -7.59 -18.37 -39.88
C GLN A 583 -8.90 -18.24 -39.10
N ASP A 584 -10.01 -18.04 -39.82
CA ASP A 584 -11.35 -18.12 -39.23
C ASP A 584 -11.62 -19.54 -38.73
N ARG A 585 -11.58 -19.74 -37.41
CA ARG A 585 -11.84 -21.05 -36.79
C ARG A 585 -13.32 -21.25 -36.50
N TYR A 586 -14.01 -21.91 -37.43
CA TYR A 586 -15.24 -22.65 -37.14
C TYR A 586 -14.94 -24.15 -37.24
N ILE A 587 -15.08 -24.88 -36.14
CA ILE A 587 -15.19 -26.35 -36.15
C ILE A 587 -16.35 -26.75 -35.22
N TYR A 588 -17.49 -27.08 -35.81
CA TYR A 588 -18.52 -27.90 -35.18
C TYR A 588 -18.52 -29.28 -35.87
N PRO A 589 -18.71 -30.39 -35.13
CA PRO A 589 -19.04 -31.67 -35.73
C PRO A 589 -20.35 -31.62 -36.54
N ASN A 590 -20.44 -32.42 -37.59
CA ASN A 590 -21.46 -32.33 -38.65
C ASN A 590 -22.93 -32.38 -38.19
N GLY A 591 -23.78 -31.62 -38.91
CA GLY A 591 -25.24 -31.71 -38.85
C GLY A 591 -25.94 -31.09 -40.07
N SER A 592 -25.99 -31.83 -41.18
CA SER A 592 -26.84 -31.61 -42.38
C SER A 592 -26.64 -30.34 -43.23
N THR A 593 -26.32 -30.52 -44.52
CA THR A 593 -26.51 -29.54 -45.61
C THR A 593 -27.73 -29.95 -46.48
N PRO A 594 -28.32 -29.05 -47.29
CA PRO A 594 -27.87 -28.95 -48.69
C PRO A 594 -28.00 -27.58 -49.41
N ILE A 595 -27.01 -27.29 -50.28
CA ILE A 595 -27.11 -26.61 -51.61
C ILE A 595 -27.49 -25.10 -51.68
N GLY A 596 -26.65 -24.33 -52.39
CA GLY A 596 -26.95 -22.97 -52.91
C GLY A 596 -25.73 -22.30 -53.56
N ASN A 597 -25.78 -22.00 -54.87
CA ASN A 597 -24.62 -21.53 -55.66
C ASN A 597 -24.48 -20.00 -55.71
N ASN A 598 -23.25 -19.46 -55.61
CA ASN A 598 -22.56 -18.77 -56.74
C ASN A 598 -21.17 -18.18 -56.38
N LYS A 599 -20.43 -17.72 -57.40
CA LYS A 599 -19.03 -17.22 -57.36
C LYS A 599 -18.93 -15.69 -57.65
N PRO A 600 -17.75 -15.04 -57.56
CA PRO A 600 -17.63 -13.63 -57.17
C PRO A 600 -17.47 -12.61 -58.32
N VAL A 601 -17.40 -11.32 -57.94
CA VAL A 601 -17.00 -10.17 -58.76
C VAL A 601 -15.83 -9.43 -58.08
N VAL A 602 -15.01 -8.69 -58.83
CA VAL A 602 -13.71 -8.13 -58.39
C VAL A 602 -13.50 -6.69 -58.93
N ASN A 603 -12.59 -5.95 -58.29
CA ASN A 603 -11.76 -4.87 -58.88
C ASN A 603 -12.31 -3.40 -58.79
N PRO A 604 -11.51 -2.33 -59.10
CA PRO A 604 -11.03 -1.41 -58.04
C PRO A 604 -11.09 0.10 -58.37
N ASN A 605 -10.56 0.98 -57.50
CA ASN A 605 -9.54 2.02 -57.83
C ASN A 605 -9.16 2.94 -56.63
N ASN A 606 -8.02 3.65 -56.78
CA ASN A 606 -7.40 4.65 -55.86
C ASN A 606 -7.48 6.06 -56.55
N PRO A 607 -6.87 7.20 -56.11
CA PRO A 607 -5.89 7.43 -55.03
C PRO A 607 -6.02 8.70 -54.13
N VAL A 608 -5.31 8.64 -52.98
CA VAL A 608 -4.47 9.68 -52.31
C VAL A 608 -4.65 11.18 -52.66
N VAL A 609 -4.96 12.00 -51.64
CA VAL A 609 -4.27 13.29 -51.32
C VAL A 609 -4.26 13.52 -49.79
N ASN A 610 -3.17 14.09 -49.28
CA ASN A 610 -3.02 14.76 -47.96
C ASN A 610 -1.98 15.89 -48.22
N PRO A 611 -2.02 17.11 -47.61
CA PRO A 611 -1.62 17.29 -46.21
C PRO A 611 -2.22 18.53 -45.48
N ILE A 612 -1.61 18.88 -44.33
CA ILE A 612 -1.61 20.17 -43.59
C ILE A 612 -2.61 20.31 -42.43
N SER A 613 -2.05 20.77 -41.30
CA SER A 613 -2.71 21.30 -40.10
C SER A 613 -2.00 22.62 -39.75
N PRO A 614 -2.66 23.60 -39.09
CA PRO A 614 -2.53 23.68 -37.63
C PRO A 614 -3.80 24.15 -36.87
N ASN A 615 -3.76 24.03 -35.54
CA ASN A 615 -4.74 24.52 -34.55
C ASN A 615 -4.29 25.89 -33.98
N PRO A 616 -5.19 26.80 -33.59
CA PRO A 616 -5.45 27.10 -32.15
C PRO A 616 -6.97 27.33 -31.83
N SER A 617 -7.54 26.94 -30.67
CA SER A 617 -7.44 27.52 -29.29
C SER A 617 -8.07 28.92 -29.12
N ALA A 618 -8.73 29.34 -28.03
CA ALA A 618 -9.01 28.76 -26.69
C ALA A 618 -10.17 29.54 -25.96
N GLU A 619 -10.39 29.26 -24.66
CA GLU A 619 -11.08 30.10 -23.63
C GLU A 619 -12.62 30.29 -23.74
N ASN A 620 -13.42 30.55 -22.68
CA ASN A 620 -13.24 30.62 -21.20
C ASN A 620 -14.57 30.12 -20.53
N ILE A 621 -14.65 29.76 -19.24
CA ILE A 621 -14.98 30.65 -18.09
C ILE A 621 -14.70 29.90 -16.75
N ASN A 622 -14.32 30.66 -15.73
CA ASN A 622 -13.79 30.17 -14.43
C ASN A 622 -14.83 30.08 -13.29
N ASN A 623 -14.55 29.18 -12.34
CA ASN A 623 -14.69 29.28 -10.86
C ASN A 623 -16.01 29.69 -10.16
N PHE A 624 -16.40 28.90 -9.15
CA PHE A 624 -16.55 29.43 -7.78
C PHE A 624 -16.25 28.36 -6.70
N VAL A 625 -15.43 28.69 -5.72
CA VAL A 625 -15.15 27.93 -4.49
C VAL A 625 -14.80 28.96 -3.40
N GLU A 626 -15.28 28.75 -2.16
CA GLU A 626 -14.79 29.25 -0.85
C GLU A 626 -15.97 29.60 0.10
N ASN A 627 -15.85 29.56 1.45
CA ASN A 627 -15.06 28.68 2.34
C ASN A 627 -15.55 28.89 3.79
N ILE A 628 -15.84 27.83 4.57
CA ILE A 628 -16.07 27.92 6.03
C ILE A 628 -15.56 26.63 6.69
N GLY A 629 -14.71 26.68 7.72
CA GLY A 629 -13.99 27.85 8.21
C GLY A 629 -13.07 27.52 9.41
N GLN A 630 -11.85 28.06 9.40
CA GLN A 630 -10.96 28.11 10.58
C GLN A 630 -10.13 29.41 10.55
N LYS A 631 -9.77 29.92 11.74
CA LYS A 631 -8.92 31.10 11.95
C LYS A 631 -8.39 31.09 13.40
N PRO A 632 -7.23 31.69 13.70
CA PRO A 632 -5.94 31.66 12.99
C PRO A 632 -4.79 31.15 13.87
N GLU A 633 -3.63 30.89 13.26
CA GLU A 633 -2.34 31.32 13.84
C GLU A 633 -1.68 32.34 12.90
N SER A 634 -0.75 33.15 13.43
CA SER A 634 -0.44 34.46 12.85
C SER A 634 0.60 34.46 11.72
N GLY A 635 0.25 35.13 10.63
CA GLY A 635 1.16 35.59 9.58
C GLY A 635 0.51 36.74 8.82
N ASN A 636 1.27 37.78 8.48
CA ASN A 636 0.72 38.95 7.78
C ASN A 636 0.42 38.59 6.32
N ASP A 637 -0.85 38.46 5.96
CA ASP A 637 -1.26 38.29 4.56
C ASP A 637 -1.01 39.57 3.75
N ILE A 638 -0.25 39.42 2.68
CA ILE A 638 0.07 40.46 1.69
C ILE A 638 -1.16 40.70 0.82
N ASN A 639 -1.63 41.95 0.68
CA ASN A 639 -2.74 42.26 -0.22
C ASN A 639 -2.27 42.36 -1.69
N ASN A 640 -3.20 42.36 -2.66
CA ASN A 640 -2.85 42.30 -4.09
C ASN A 640 -1.94 43.46 -4.52
N ASP A 641 -2.20 44.69 -4.06
CA ASP A 641 -1.38 45.84 -4.45
C ASP A 641 0.04 45.78 -3.85
N GLN A 642 0.17 45.27 -2.61
CA GLN A 642 1.46 44.99 -1.98
C GLN A 642 2.18 43.82 -2.64
N LEU A 643 1.44 42.85 -3.20
CA LEU A 643 1.98 41.72 -3.95
C LEU A 643 2.57 42.20 -5.28
N ASP A 644 1.85 43.01 -6.05
CA ASP A 644 2.34 43.61 -7.29
C ASP A 644 3.53 44.55 -7.04
N GLU A 645 3.50 45.36 -5.97
CA GLU A 645 4.67 46.15 -5.55
C GLU A 645 5.86 45.25 -5.15
N ALA A 646 5.61 44.19 -4.39
CA ALA A 646 6.65 43.27 -3.92
C ALA A 646 7.37 42.58 -5.08
N LEU A 647 6.63 42.18 -6.11
CA LEU A 647 7.11 41.48 -7.32
C LEU A 647 7.74 42.45 -8.33
N GLY A 648 7.13 43.61 -8.55
CA GLY A 648 7.59 44.64 -9.49
C GLY A 648 8.99 45.17 -9.15
N ARG A 649 9.34 45.24 -7.86
CA ARG A 649 10.70 45.59 -7.38
C ARG A 649 11.81 44.66 -7.90
N HIS A 650 11.47 43.45 -8.38
CA HIS A 650 12.41 42.52 -9.01
C HIS A 650 12.20 42.37 -10.53
N GLY A 651 11.51 43.32 -11.17
CA GLY A 651 11.27 43.35 -12.61
C GLY A 651 10.22 42.36 -13.12
N TYR A 652 9.36 41.83 -12.25
CA TYR A 652 8.23 40.99 -12.67
C TYR A 652 7.13 41.84 -13.32
N ASN A 653 6.50 41.32 -14.38
CA ASN A 653 5.54 42.03 -15.22
C ASN A 653 4.18 41.32 -15.33
N GLY A 654 3.81 40.50 -14.34
CA GLY A 654 2.55 39.73 -14.35
C GLY A 654 2.57 38.46 -15.23
N SER A 655 3.52 38.34 -16.16
CA SER A 655 3.69 37.16 -17.02
C SER A 655 4.61 36.12 -16.36
N LEU A 656 4.10 34.90 -16.17
CA LEU A 656 4.89 33.80 -15.58
C LEU A 656 5.62 33.00 -16.66
N LEU A 657 6.95 32.93 -16.56
CA LEU A 657 7.83 32.21 -17.47
C LEU A 657 7.48 30.71 -17.50
N PHE A 658 7.24 30.18 -18.70
CA PHE A 658 6.81 28.79 -18.93
C PHE A 658 5.47 28.39 -18.28
N TYR A 659 4.55 29.34 -18.05
CA TYR A 659 3.19 29.09 -17.53
C TYR A 659 2.51 27.87 -18.20
N ASP A 660 2.54 27.79 -19.53
CA ASP A 660 1.86 26.72 -20.30
C ASP A 660 2.38 25.31 -19.99
N LYS A 661 3.61 25.20 -19.48
CA LYS A 661 4.29 23.94 -19.13
C LYS A 661 4.01 23.48 -17.70
N VAL A 662 3.29 24.26 -16.89
CA VAL A 662 2.84 23.84 -15.56
C VAL A 662 1.76 22.75 -15.73
N PRO A 663 1.91 21.57 -15.11
CA PRO A 663 0.94 20.48 -15.28
C PRO A 663 -0.35 20.75 -14.50
N GLY A 664 -1.48 20.73 -15.22
CA GLY A 664 -2.82 20.86 -14.66
C GLY A 664 -3.83 21.42 -15.66
N THR A 665 -5.07 21.58 -15.22
CA THR A 665 -6.08 22.41 -15.92
C THR A 665 -5.72 23.90 -15.79
N GLU A 666 -6.39 24.78 -16.54
CA GLU A 666 -6.09 26.22 -16.44
C GLU A 666 -6.41 26.80 -15.06
N GLU A 667 -7.39 26.26 -14.33
CA GLU A 667 -7.67 26.66 -12.94
C GLU A 667 -6.50 26.27 -12.02
N GLN A 668 -5.91 25.09 -12.25
CA GLN A 668 -4.74 24.61 -11.49
C GLN A 668 -3.46 25.39 -11.84
N LYS A 669 -3.27 25.79 -13.11
CA LYS A 669 -2.17 26.67 -13.52
C LYS A 669 -2.35 28.10 -12.98
N LYS A 670 -3.57 28.65 -13.01
CA LYS A 670 -3.91 29.95 -12.38
C LYS A 670 -3.61 29.93 -10.87
N ALA A 671 -4.05 28.88 -10.16
CA ALA A 671 -3.73 28.69 -8.74
C ALA A 671 -2.23 28.51 -8.46
N PHE A 672 -1.49 27.80 -9.34
CA PHE A 672 -0.03 27.70 -9.26
C PHE A 672 0.65 29.06 -9.44
N LYS A 673 0.22 29.87 -10.42
CA LYS A 673 0.73 31.22 -10.67
C LYS A 673 0.51 32.13 -9.45
N GLN A 674 -0.73 32.24 -8.97
CA GLN A 674 -1.09 33.06 -7.81
C GLN A 674 -0.28 32.68 -6.55
N LYS A 675 -0.09 31.38 -6.31
CA LYS A 675 0.67 30.89 -5.16
C LYS A 675 2.19 31.06 -5.33
N MET A 676 2.70 30.89 -6.54
CA MET A 676 4.10 31.20 -6.88
C MET A 676 4.40 32.68 -6.66
N GLU A 677 3.50 33.57 -7.10
CA GLU A 677 3.57 35.01 -6.90
C GLU A 677 3.61 35.37 -5.42
N LYS A 678 2.65 34.89 -4.62
CA LYS A 678 2.63 35.12 -3.16
C LYS A 678 3.95 34.70 -2.49
N ILE A 679 4.43 33.49 -2.81
CA ILE A 679 5.65 32.93 -2.22
C ILE A 679 6.92 33.67 -2.68
N ALA A 680 6.98 34.10 -3.94
CA ALA A 680 8.10 34.87 -4.46
C ALA A 680 8.19 36.25 -3.80
N ALA A 681 7.04 36.91 -3.55
CA ALA A 681 6.98 38.14 -2.77
C ALA A 681 7.39 37.95 -1.30
N GLU A 682 6.87 36.91 -0.63
CA GLU A 682 7.25 36.56 0.76
C GLU A 682 8.75 36.27 0.93
N LEU A 683 9.42 35.77 -0.12
CA LEU A 683 10.86 35.46 -0.13
C LEU A 683 11.75 36.60 -0.64
N ASP A 684 11.19 37.70 -1.16
CA ASP A 684 11.90 38.80 -1.84
C ASP A 684 12.70 38.31 -3.08
N ILE A 685 12.02 37.56 -3.98
CA ILE A 685 12.56 36.92 -5.20
C ILE A 685 11.64 37.21 -6.40
N ASN A 686 12.17 37.36 -7.63
CA ASN A 686 11.34 37.33 -8.85
C ASN A 686 10.84 35.88 -9.13
N PRO A 687 9.52 35.63 -9.31
CA PRO A 687 8.98 34.28 -9.51
C PRO A 687 9.51 33.62 -10.79
N ASN A 688 9.84 34.37 -11.84
CA ASN A 688 10.44 33.83 -13.07
C ASN A 688 11.85 33.25 -12.83
N ARG A 689 12.57 33.69 -11.79
CA ARG A 689 13.84 33.07 -11.36
C ARG A 689 13.59 31.71 -10.69
N LEU A 690 12.51 31.56 -9.92
CA LEU A 690 12.05 30.26 -9.43
C LEU A 690 11.58 29.36 -10.59
N MET A 691 10.83 29.89 -11.56
CA MET A 691 10.43 29.13 -12.76
C MET A 691 11.61 28.66 -13.60
N ALA A 692 12.66 29.48 -13.76
CA ALA A 692 13.88 29.08 -14.47
C ALA A 692 14.65 27.96 -13.74
N LEU A 693 14.74 28.03 -12.41
CA LEU A 693 15.29 26.94 -11.59
C LEU A 693 14.45 25.65 -11.75
N MET A 694 13.12 25.74 -11.61
CA MET A 694 12.23 24.59 -11.72
C MET A 694 12.24 23.99 -13.14
N ALA A 695 12.32 24.81 -14.18
CA ALA A 695 12.51 24.36 -15.55
C ALA A 695 13.86 23.66 -15.76
N SER A 696 14.92 24.07 -15.06
CA SER A 696 16.15 23.28 -15.03
C SER A 696 15.90 21.93 -14.33
N GLU A 697 15.51 21.92 -13.06
CA GLU A 697 15.54 20.69 -12.25
C GLU A 697 14.49 19.65 -12.64
N THR A 698 13.35 20.08 -13.21
CA THR A 698 12.34 19.17 -13.78
C THR A 698 12.58 18.83 -15.26
N GLY A 699 13.65 19.33 -15.88
CA GLY A 699 13.89 19.19 -17.32
C GLY A 699 12.84 19.85 -18.21
N GLY A 700 12.23 20.93 -17.72
CA GLY A 700 11.21 21.72 -18.41
C GLY A 700 9.79 21.17 -18.28
N THR A 701 9.56 20.16 -17.43
CA THR A 701 8.27 19.45 -17.32
C THR A 701 7.38 19.94 -16.18
N PHE A 702 7.93 20.68 -15.21
CA PHE A 702 7.26 21.12 -13.98
C PHE A 702 6.55 20.01 -13.19
N ASN A 703 6.89 18.74 -13.44
CA ASN A 703 6.23 17.59 -12.87
C ASN A 703 6.64 17.42 -11.39
N PRO A 704 5.71 17.58 -10.41
CA PRO A 704 6.05 17.44 -9.00
C PRO A 704 6.44 16.01 -8.61
N ALA A 705 6.00 14.99 -9.37
CA ALA A 705 6.33 13.59 -9.13
C ALA A 705 7.68 13.15 -9.71
N ILE A 706 8.45 14.06 -10.33
CA ILE A 706 9.78 13.76 -10.89
C ILE A 706 10.81 13.56 -9.78
N ALA A 707 11.60 12.49 -9.88
CA ALA A 707 12.59 12.11 -8.89
C ALA A 707 13.88 11.60 -9.54
N ASN A 708 15.02 12.02 -9.01
CA ASN A 708 16.33 11.57 -9.46
C ASN A 708 16.62 10.12 -9.00
N LYS A 709 16.85 9.23 -9.96
CA LYS A 709 17.11 7.78 -9.73
C LYS A 709 18.41 7.45 -8.99
N SER A 710 19.31 8.41 -8.80
CA SER A 710 20.64 8.25 -8.18
C SER A 710 20.79 8.99 -6.85
N THR A 711 20.06 10.09 -6.62
CA THR A 711 20.13 10.89 -5.38
C THR A 711 18.84 10.89 -4.56
N GLY A 712 17.70 10.41 -5.11
CA GLY A 712 16.39 10.47 -4.46
C GLY A 712 15.78 11.87 -4.39
N ALA A 713 16.48 12.89 -4.88
CA ALA A 713 16.03 14.27 -4.97
C ALA A 713 14.70 14.35 -5.74
N THR A 714 13.68 15.03 -5.20
CA THR A 714 12.28 14.93 -5.71
C THR A 714 11.54 16.27 -5.72
N GLY A 715 10.66 16.48 -6.71
CA GLY A 715 9.82 17.67 -6.82
C GLY A 715 10.40 18.81 -7.64
N LEU A 716 9.68 19.95 -7.64
CA LEU A 716 9.92 21.13 -8.49
C LEU A 716 11.35 21.68 -8.42
N ILE A 717 11.96 21.66 -7.23
CA ILE A 717 13.37 22.07 -7.01
C ILE A 717 14.29 20.87 -6.66
N GLN A 718 13.82 19.64 -6.91
CA GLN A 718 14.46 18.37 -6.54
C GLN A 718 15.02 18.38 -5.09
N ILE A 719 14.12 18.47 -4.11
CA ILE A 719 14.47 18.46 -2.69
C ILE A 719 15.11 17.11 -2.33
N MET A 720 16.33 17.14 -1.79
CA MET A 720 17.07 15.95 -1.33
C MET A 720 16.34 15.24 -0.16
N PRO A 721 16.47 13.91 -0.01
CA PRO A 721 15.81 13.17 1.07
C PRO A 721 16.08 13.72 2.48
N SER A 722 17.34 14.10 2.78
CA SER A 722 17.74 14.70 4.06
C SER A 722 17.05 16.05 4.32
N THR A 723 16.92 16.87 3.27
CA THR A 723 16.27 18.18 3.30
C THR A 723 14.76 18.04 3.45
N ALA A 724 14.13 17.07 2.79
CA ALA A 724 12.70 16.82 2.95
C ALA A 724 12.34 16.53 4.42
N THR A 725 13.14 15.71 5.11
CA THR A 725 12.99 15.45 6.56
C THR A 725 13.13 16.74 7.38
N LYS A 726 14.14 17.58 7.10
CA LYS A 726 14.34 18.88 7.76
C LYS A 726 13.17 19.85 7.56
N LEU A 727 12.36 19.67 6.52
CA LEU A 727 11.17 20.49 6.20
C LEU A 727 9.86 19.91 6.76
N GLY A 728 9.93 18.85 7.59
CA GLY A 728 8.75 18.18 8.14
C GLY A 728 7.95 17.41 7.09
N THR A 729 8.63 16.76 6.13
CA THR A 729 8.00 15.95 5.09
C THR A 729 8.94 14.81 4.66
N THR A 730 8.60 14.09 3.59
CA THR A 730 9.48 13.12 2.93
C THR A 730 9.47 13.33 1.42
N VAL A 731 10.50 12.83 0.72
CA VAL A 731 10.48 12.82 -0.75
C VAL A 731 9.31 12.03 -1.32
N SER A 732 8.77 11.03 -0.60
CA SER A 732 7.55 10.31 -1.02
C SER A 732 6.30 11.19 -0.88
N ALA A 733 6.17 11.93 0.22
CA ALA A 733 5.04 12.85 0.43
C ALA A 733 5.09 14.00 -0.59
N LEU A 734 6.27 14.58 -0.83
CA LEU A 734 6.49 15.53 -1.92
C LEU A 734 6.05 14.94 -3.26
N ARG A 735 6.44 13.70 -3.59
CA ARG A 735 6.10 13.07 -4.87
C ARG A 735 4.60 12.92 -5.13
N SER A 736 3.79 12.81 -4.07
CA SER A 736 2.32 12.73 -4.14
C SER A 736 1.62 14.08 -4.09
N MET A 737 2.35 15.18 -3.83
CA MET A 737 1.79 16.53 -3.84
C MET A 737 1.63 17.07 -5.27
N SER A 738 0.55 17.82 -5.49
CA SER A 738 0.41 18.68 -6.67
C SER A 738 1.52 19.73 -6.72
N ALA A 739 1.74 20.34 -7.89
CA ALA A 739 2.70 21.43 -8.05
C ALA A 739 2.40 22.59 -7.07
N VAL A 740 1.11 22.92 -6.89
CA VAL A 740 0.62 23.95 -5.96
C VAL A 740 0.94 23.63 -4.49
N GLN A 741 0.82 22.37 -4.07
CA GLN A 741 1.18 21.94 -2.70
C GLN A 741 2.70 21.91 -2.49
N GLN A 742 3.49 21.54 -3.50
CA GLN A 742 4.96 21.57 -3.37
C GLN A 742 5.52 22.98 -3.17
N LEU A 743 4.83 24.03 -3.62
CA LEU A 743 5.28 25.42 -3.39
C LEU A 743 5.42 25.76 -1.90
N ASP A 744 4.62 25.17 -1.00
CA ASP A 744 4.78 25.38 0.46
C ASP A 744 6.13 24.87 0.97
N TYR A 745 6.65 23.81 0.35
CA TYR A 745 7.95 23.24 0.67
C TYR A 745 9.10 23.96 -0.04
N VAL A 746 8.85 24.58 -1.20
CA VAL A 746 9.77 25.55 -1.83
C VAL A 746 9.92 26.79 -0.93
N LYS A 747 8.83 27.33 -0.39
CA LYS A 747 8.82 28.41 0.62
C LYS A 747 9.65 28.01 1.85
N LYS A 748 9.28 26.91 2.50
CA LYS A 748 9.99 26.40 3.70
C LYS A 748 11.48 26.14 3.42
N TYR A 749 11.84 25.67 2.22
CA TYR A 749 13.24 25.43 1.84
C TYR A 749 14.09 26.70 1.86
N TYR A 750 13.66 27.77 1.19
CA TYR A 750 14.41 29.04 1.21
C TYR A 750 14.36 29.73 2.58
N GLN A 751 13.34 29.46 3.40
CA GLN A 751 13.27 29.88 4.80
C GLN A 751 14.29 29.16 5.72
N LEU A 752 14.96 28.09 5.30
CA LEU A 752 16.07 27.45 6.06
C LEU A 752 17.34 28.30 6.17
N SER A 753 17.36 29.52 5.61
CA SER A 753 18.48 30.45 5.77
C SER A 753 18.00 31.90 5.92
N PRO A 754 17.34 32.22 7.06
CA PRO A 754 16.83 33.56 7.32
C PRO A 754 17.94 34.60 7.21
N GLY A 755 17.63 35.71 6.54
CA GLY A 755 18.58 36.80 6.27
C GLY A 755 19.45 36.63 5.01
N LYS A 756 19.52 35.45 4.36
CA LYS A 756 20.11 35.33 3.02
C LYS A 756 19.14 35.93 1.98
N LYS A 757 19.69 36.70 1.02
CA LYS A 757 18.93 37.32 -0.08
C LYS A 757 19.36 36.72 -1.42
N PHE A 758 18.42 36.16 -2.17
CA PHE A 758 18.66 35.51 -3.46
C PHE A 758 18.55 36.52 -4.61
N ARG A 759 19.48 37.48 -4.64
CA ARG A 759 19.42 38.68 -5.50
C ARG A 759 19.54 38.40 -7.00
N SER A 760 19.97 37.21 -7.39
CA SER A 760 20.12 36.77 -8.78
C SER A 760 19.71 35.30 -8.95
N LEU A 761 19.47 34.88 -10.20
CA LEU A 761 19.29 33.45 -10.52
C LEU A 761 20.52 32.61 -10.10
N LYS A 762 21.73 33.20 -10.18
CA LYS A 762 22.96 32.56 -9.68
C LYS A 762 22.86 32.25 -8.19
N ASP A 763 22.46 33.20 -7.35
CA ASP A 763 22.37 33.00 -5.89
C ASP A 763 21.34 31.92 -5.54
N LEU A 764 20.17 31.99 -6.16
CA LEU A 764 19.07 31.05 -5.99
C LEU A 764 19.49 29.62 -6.37
N TYR A 765 20.08 29.46 -7.55
CA TYR A 765 20.53 28.18 -8.06
C TYR A 765 21.72 27.64 -7.25
N LEU A 766 22.70 28.48 -6.90
CA LEU A 766 23.90 28.09 -6.17
C LEU A 766 23.60 27.67 -4.72
N TYR A 767 22.66 28.35 -4.05
CA TYR A 767 22.15 27.92 -2.75
C TYR A 767 21.48 26.55 -2.82
N THR A 768 20.68 26.32 -3.87
CA THR A 768 20.02 25.03 -4.08
C THR A 768 21.06 23.94 -4.41
N PHE A 769 22.05 24.26 -5.25
CA PHE A 769 23.00 23.32 -5.85
C PHE A 769 24.18 22.92 -4.96
N PHE A 770 24.85 23.90 -4.36
CA PHE A 770 26.05 23.68 -3.56
C PHE A 770 26.23 24.84 -2.56
N PRO A 771 25.41 24.92 -1.49
CA PRO A 771 25.27 26.13 -0.67
C PRO A 771 26.54 26.62 0.02
N ILE A 772 27.59 25.78 0.14
CA ILE A 772 28.93 26.16 0.63
C ILE A 772 29.58 27.17 -0.32
N ALA A 773 29.46 26.98 -1.64
CA ALA A 773 30.10 27.83 -2.66
C ALA A 773 29.54 29.26 -2.71
N MET A 774 28.39 29.53 -2.05
CA MET A 774 27.88 30.90 -1.86
C MET A 774 28.92 31.81 -1.21
N ASN A 775 29.70 31.29 -0.27
CA ASN A 775 30.74 32.02 0.46
C ASN A 775 31.95 32.39 -0.42
N HIS A 776 32.03 31.83 -1.63
CA HIS A 776 33.10 32.05 -2.61
C HIS A 776 32.56 32.53 -3.96
N SER A 777 31.31 33.02 -3.98
CA SER A 777 30.56 33.42 -5.18
C SER A 777 31.26 34.47 -6.07
N SER A 778 32.16 35.27 -5.51
CA SER A 778 32.99 36.27 -6.20
C SER A 778 34.27 35.72 -6.85
N ASN A 779 34.77 34.54 -6.43
CA ASN A 779 36.03 33.98 -6.92
C ASN A 779 35.76 33.01 -8.10
N PRO A 780 36.03 33.38 -9.37
CA PRO A 780 35.77 32.51 -10.53
C PRO A 780 36.59 31.21 -10.53
N ASN A 781 37.72 31.18 -9.82
CA ASN A 781 38.63 30.04 -9.75
C ASN A 781 38.32 29.10 -8.58
N TYR A 782 37.37 29.43 -7.71
CA TYR A 782 36.98 28.56 -6.59
C TYR A 782 36.46 27.21 -7.10
N VAL A 783 37.10 26.12 -6.68
CA VAL A 783 36.74 24.74 -7.00
C VAL A 783 35.71 24.21 -6.00
N PHE A 784 34.61 23.67 -6.51
CA PHE A 784 33.52 23.14 -5.68
C PHE A 784 33.90 21.78 -5.10
N GLN A 785 33.99 21.68 -3.76
CA GLN A 785 34.20 20.45 -3.00
C GLN A 785 33.77 20.64 -1.55
N SER A 786 33.59 19.54 -0.81
CA SER A 786 33.33 19.54 0.64
C SER A 786 34.06 18.37 1.32
N SER A 787 33.98 18.30 2.65
CA SER A 787 34.40 17.12 3.43
C SER A 787 33.68 15.82 3.06
N THR A 788 32.53 15.89 2.36
CA THR A 788 31.71 14.73 1.96
C THR A 788 31.75 14.45 0.45
N ILE A 789 32.26 15.37 -0.38
CA ILE A 789 32.41 15.16 -1.83
C ILE A 789 33.63 15.86 -2.43
N SER A 790 34.48 15.08 -3.09
CA SER A 790 35.64 15.59 -3.83
C SER A 790 35.23 16.22 -5.17
N ALA A 791 36.04 17.17 -5.65
CA ALA A 791 35.81 17.86 -6.94
C ALA A 791 35.66 16.89 -8.13
N ALA A 792 36.40 15.77 -8.14
CA ALA A 792 36.31 14.72 -9.17
C ALA A 792 34.97 13.97 -9.14
N LYS A 793 34.47 13.62 -7.94
CA LYS A 793 33.16 12.97 -7.79
C LYS A 793 32.02 13.92 -8.18
N LEU A 794 32.12 15.19 -7.79
CA LEU A 794 31.20 16.26 -8.21
C LEU A 794 31.18 16.45 -9.74
N ALA A 795 32.35 16.57 -10.37
CA ALA A 795 32.48 16.74 -11.82
C ALA A 795 31.93 15.54 -12.60
N GLY A 796 32.21 14.31 -12.12
CA GLY A 796 31.67 13.07 -12.67
C GLY A 796 30.14 13.03 -12.66
N LEU A 797 29.51 13.45 -11.56
CA LEU A 797 28.04 13.57 -11.47
C LEU A 797 27.47 14.67 -12.38
N HIS A 798 28.26 15.67 -12.76
CA HIS A 798 27.78 16.91 -13.37
C HIS A 798 28.53 17.29 -14.66
N ARG A 799 28.93 16.31 -15.47
CA ARG A 799 29.81 16.46 -16.66
C ARG A 799 29.48 17.65 -17.60
N LYS A 800 28.19 17.99 -17.78
CA LYS A 800 27.77 19.18 -18.57
C LYS A 800 28.24 20.53 -17.98
N LEU A 801 28.30 20.65 -16.65
CA LEU A 801 28.77 21.85 -15.96
C LEU A 801 30.29 21.80 -15.76
N ALA A 802 30.87 20.63 -15.52
CA ALA A 802 32.33 20.44 -15.48
C ALA A 802 33.03 20.66 -16.84
N ARG A 803 32.27 20.74 -17.95
CA ARG A 803 32.79 20.97 -19.32
C ARG A 803 33.91 19.99 -19.73
N GLY A 804 33.86 18.76 -19.23
CA GLY A 804 34.89 17.71 -19.46
C GLY A 804 36.07 17.72 -18.49
N LYS A 805 36.18 18.71 -17.59
CA LYS A 805 37.19 18.74 -16.52
C LYS A 805 36.90 17.70 -15.44
N SER A 806 37.92 17.39 -14.64
CA SER A 806 37.84 16.60 -13.39
C SER A 806 37.43 17.44 -12.16
N TYR A 807 36.94 18.67 -12.35
CA TYR A 807 36.47 19.57 -11.29
C TYR A 807 35.45 20.56 -11.85
N ILE A 808 34.81 21.33 -10.97
CA ILE A 808 33.89 22.43 -11.31
C ILE A 808 34.40 23.71 -10.65
N THR A 809 34.52 24.80 -11.39
CA THR A 809 34.78 26.13 -10.81
C THR A 809 33.53 27.00 -10.75
N MET A 810 33.58 28.07 -9.96
CA MET A 810 32.59 29.15 -9.99
C MET A 810 32.46 29.79 -11.38
N GLY A 811 33.55 29.88 -12.15
CA GLY A 811 33.52 30.34 -13.54
C GLY A 811 32.74 29.39 -14.47
N ASP A 812 32.89 28.08 -14.30
CA ASP A 812 32.08 27.09 -15.02
C ASP A 812 30.60 27.18 -14.64
N PHE A 813 30.31 27.40 -13.34
CA PHE A 813 28.95 27.63 -12.85
C PHE A 813 28.33 28.92 -13.39
N ASN A 814 29.07 30.05 -13.38
CA ASN A 814 28.64 31.32 -13.97
C ASN A 814 28.25 31.13 -15.44
N HIS A 815 29.11 30.48 -16.24
CA HIS A 815 28.85 30.22 -17.65
C HIS A 815 27.62 29.33 -17.87
N TYR A 816 27.37 28.36 -16.99
CA TYR A 816 26.16 27.53 -17.04
C TYR A 816 24.87 28.34 -16.78
N ILE A 817 24.89 29.28 -15.82
CA ILE A 817 23.75 30.17 -15.55
C ILE A 817 23.53 31.15 -16.72
N SER A 818 24.58 31.78 -17.26
CA SER A 818 24.46 32.65 -18.44
C SER A 818 23.95 31.89 -19.67
N GLY A 819 24.39 30.64 -19.87
CA GLY A 819 23.88 29.77 -20.92
C GLY A 819 22.38 29.47 -20.75
N MET A 820 21.93 29.21 -19.53
CA MET A 820 20.52 28.97 -19.21
C MET A 820 19.62 30.15 -19.60
N VAL A 821 20.02 31.38 -19.26
CA VAL A 821 19.29 32.60 -19.63
C VAL A 821 19.33 32.81 -21.16
N ASN A 822 20.52 32.75 -21.77
CA ASN A 822 20.68 33.10 -23.19
C ASN A 822 20.09 32.06 -24.16
N GLN A 823 19.91 30.80 -23.73
CA GLN A 823 19.42 29.71 -24.58
C GLN A 823 17.97 29.31 -24.28
N ASN A 824 17.55 29.29 -23.01
CA ASN A 824 16.26 28.73 -22.62
C ASN A 824 15.20 29.79 -22.27
N VAL A 825 15.61 31.00 -21.85
CA VAL A 825 14.68 32.09 -21.52
C VAL A 825 14.35 32.87 -22.81
N PRO A 826 13.06 33.03 -23.17
CA PRO A 826 12.65 33.87 -24.30
C PRO A 826 13.07 35.34 -24.11
N VAL A 827 13.27 36.07 -25.21
CA VAL A 827 13.95 37.38 -25.21
C VAL A 827 13.22 38.40 -24.31
N GLU A 828 11.90 38.42 -24.39
CA GLU A 828 10.97 39.27 -23.65
C GLU A 828 10.98 39.05 -22.12
N PHE A 829 11.55 37.95 -21.64
CA PHE A 829 11.76 37.68 -20.21
C PHE A 829 13.20 37.97 -19.73
N ARG A 830 14.19 38.18 -20.62
CA ARG A 830 15.62 38.21 -20.22
C ARG A 830 16.00 39.39 -19.34
N ASN A 831 15.32 40.53 -19.49
CA ASN A 831 15.48 41.69 -18.61
C ASN A 831 15.22 41.38 -17.12
N GLN A 832 14.42 40.36 -16.81
CA GLN A 832 14.14 39.92 -15.44
C GLN A 832 15.28 39.10 -14.80
N PHE A 833 16.32 38.76 -15.58
CA PHE A 833 17.47 37.95 -15.16
C PHE A 833 18.80 38.72 -15.15
N ALA A 834 18.75 40.02 -15.43
CA ALA A 834 19.86 40.96 -15.20
C ALA A 834 20.16 41.14 -13.70
#